data_AF-A0A2H5YM58-F1
#
_entry.id   AF-A0A2H5YM58-F1
#
_cell.length_a   1.000
_cell.length_b   1.000
_cell.length_c   1.000
_cell.angle_alpha   90.00
_cell.angle_beta   90.00
_cell.angle_gamma   90.00
#
_symmetry.space_group_name_H-M   'P 1'
#
loop_
_entity.id
_entity.type
_entity.pdbx_description
1 polymer ?
#
loop_
_entity_poly.entity_id
_entity_poly.type
_entity_poly.pdbx_seq_one_letter_code
_entity_poly.pdbx_strand_id
1 'polypeptide(L)'
;MRSLPAELLAAQRSTSAAPFLQVHIGDRIGGVRRLRFHRLYSGGEPPGPHAAACPGDGSLLRARVAGGQLYYQRLSSPGPGSDFAAWTALAAASQEGIALAARGADVLLCYVDGSGNLVARRSQDYGASFAPAAVVVPAPSGARRLAVAIKGPEDALLLYATDSTVLYARQSGGVWGSPAAWPHSLASASGLAAHYARDFDVVVTGIDGDGRAGVWATVYGDGYRQGPGTWSALREVQRADAGSGVSFAAPSLALADVYRLTFVEAYSGNQSYTRLQHTYTALDSDFADNLWREPFPEAIDLAEGVAVAVGSDAVWLSHPAGVWRALSGTADTDVSADVLALEATERPFGGSLRLLLRNEDGRYSGEGSLIAPGSEVSLGLGYLTSAGPLASPGPSYWIEAVERQGVGGRGLLLVEGETAWGLLARWRARRQFVWTAGQRTVFAILQALFARAGLRFTARSFSWLAANLYPAFSVQPGESGLLAVRRLLALLPDVALLGGPYVYLKEPREDESPIYAYGPQHPIREGRYRSAAPEANRVQVFGQGIFWEEFRWEEIGQTYDRLLQLHDANLTSGTQASRRALAELRRHTIASEGGEVTAPVNCGLELYDVVTVDDPALGPLGARRVRGLTLRYDATKGVYEQHLALGRP
;
A
#
# COMPACT_ATOMS: atom_id res chain seq x y z
N MET A 1 -17.12 16.28 -5.86
CA MET A 1 -16.19 17.38 -5.61
C MET A 1 -15.80 17.36 -4.15
N ARG A 2 -14.51 17.61 -3.89
CA ARG A 2 -13.98 17.75 -2.53
C ARG A 2 -14.59 18.98 -1.86
N SER A 3 -14.83 18.86 -0.56
CA SER A 3 -15.24 19.99 0.27
C SER A 3 -14.12 21.03 0.31
N LEU A 4 -14.45 22.29 0.07
CA LEU A 4 -13.52 23.43 0.10
C LEU A 4 -13.88 24.39 1.25
N PRO A 5 -12.89 25.01 1.90
CA PRO A 5 -13.12 26.18 2.74
C PRO A 5 -13.86 27.28 1.96
N ALA A 6 -14.68 28.07 2.65
CA ALA A 6 -15.52 29.09 2.02
C ALA A 6 -14.67 30.15 1.29
N GLU A 7 -13.53 30.52 1.86
CA GLU A 7 -12.58 31.48 1.30
C GLU A 7 -11.96 30.97 0.00
N LEU A 8 -11.62 29.68 -0.08
CA LEU A 8 -11.06 29.07 -1.29
C LEU A 8 -12.13 28.92 -2.38
N LEU A 9 -13.36 28.54 -2.00
CA LEU A 9 -14.51 28.47 -2.91
C LEU A 9 -14.84 29.85 -3.52
N ALA A 10 -14.73 30.92 -2.72
CA ALA A 10 -14.90 32.29 -3.20
C ALA A 10 -13.74 32.71 -4.11
N ALA A 11 -12.49 32.42 -3.72
CA ALA A 11 -11.30 32.80 -4.47
C ALA A 11 -11.29 32.18 -5.87
N GLN A 12 -11.60 30.90 -6.02
CA GLN A 12 -11.61 30.24 -7.34
C GLN A 12 -12.67 30.80 -8.32
N ARG A 13 -13.66 31.55 -7.82
CA ARG A 13 -14.69 32.21 -8.63
C ARG A 13 -14.35 33.68 -8.94
N SER A 14 -13.32 34.23 -8.30
CA SER A 14 -12.93 35.63 -8.44
C SER A 14 -12.20 35.89 -9.75
N THR A 15 -12.50 37.02 -10.38
CA THR A 15 -11.77 37.52 -11.55
C THR A 15 -10.38 38.07 -11.22
N SER A 16 -10.10 38.30 -9.94
CA SER A 16 -8.82 38.81 -9.42
C SER A 16 -8.05 37.75 -8.60
N ALA A 17 -8.41 36.48 -8.77
CA ALA A 17 -7.80 35.38 -8.02
C ALA A 17 -6.30 35.23 -8.34
N ALA A 18 -5.47 35.13 -7.31
CA ALA A 18 -4.05 34.86 -7.45
C ALA A 18 -3.79 33.36 -7.22
N PRO A 19 -3.20 32.62 -8.18
CA PRO A 19 -2.93 31.20 -8.05
C PRO A 19 -2.04 30.86 -6.85
N PHE A 20 -2.29 29.70 -6.24
CA PHE A 20 -1.40 29.11 -5.26
C PHE A 20 -1.31 27.59 -5.50
N LEU A 21 -0.12 27.09 -5.79
CA LEU A 21 0.14 25.66 -5.90
C LEU A 21 0.91 25.21 -4.67
N GLN A 22 0.43 24.14 -4.03
CA GLN A 22 1.18 23.45 -2.99
C GLN A 22 1.80 22.20 -3.59
N VAL A 23 3.13 22.09 -3.56
CA VAL A 23 3.85 20.95 -4.12
C VAL A 23 4.88 20.45 -3.12
N HIS A 24 4.68 19.22 -2.65
CA HIS A 24 5.61 18.53 -1.75
C HIS A 24 6.14 17.27 -2.43
N ILE A 25 7.43 16.99 -2.24
CA ILE A 25 8.07 15.78 -2.75
C ILE A 25 8.64 14.98 -1.59
N GLY A 26 8.23 13.72 -1.47
CA GLY A 26 8.64 12.81 -0.42
C GLY A 26 9.03 11.43 -0.96
N ASP A 27 9.95 10.75 -0.28
CA ASP A 27 10.32 9.37 -0.63
C ASP A 27 9.27 8.38 -0.11
N ARG A 28 8.16 8.30 -0.86
CA ARG A 28 6.98 7.49 -0.54
C ARG A 28 6.50 6.70 -1.75
N ILE A 29 5.77 5.62 -1.47
CA ILE A 29 4.94 4.94 -2.47
C ILE A 29 3.57 4.67 -1.86
N GLY A 30 2.53 5.27 -2.44
CA GLY A 30 1.16 5.15 -1.94
C GLY A 30 1.02 5.70 -0.53
N GLY A 31 1.71 6.82 -0.26
CA GLY A 31 1.75 7.47 1.06
C GLY A 31 2.61 6.76 2.12
N VAL A 32 3.12 5.55 1.84
CA VAL A 32 4.01 4.81 2.75
C VAL A 32 5.46 5.20 2.52
N ARG A 33 6.22 5.46 3.59
CA ARG A 33 7.65 5.84 3.52
C ARG A 33 8.47 4.73 2.85
N ARG A 34 9.38 5.09 1.95
CA ARG A 34 10.45 4.18 1.52
C ARG A 34 11.58 4.24 2.55
N LEU A 35 11.87 3.11 3.18
CA LEU A 35 12.98 3.00 4.13
C LEU A 35 14.27 2.74 3.34
N ARG A 36 15.21 3.69 3.38
CA ARG A 36 16.55 3.52 2.81
C ARG A 36 17.52 3.06 3.89
N PHE A 37 17.81 1.77 3.88
CA PHE A 37 18.70 1.17 4.86
C PHE A 37 20.17 1.43 4.49
N HIS A 38 20.90 2.05 5.42
CA HIS A 38 22.35 2.21 5.34
C HIS A 38 23.01 1.27 6.34
N ARG A 39 24.02 0.52 5.89
CA ARG A 39 24.79 -0.37 6.76
C ARG A 39 25.69 0.46 7.67
N LEU A 40 25.56 0.27 8.98
CA LEU A 40 26.38 0.91 10.02
C LEU A 40 27.44 -0.03 10.58
N TYR A 41 27.22 -1.35 10.51
CA TYR A 41 28.14 -2.34 11.06
C TYR A 41 28.39 -3.52 10.12
N SER A 42 29.64 -3.95 10.05
CA SER A 42 30.09 -5.17 9.40
C SER A 42 31.03 -5.92 10.33
N GLY A 43 30.61 -7.09 10.80
CA GLY A 43 31.33 -7.91 11.77
C GLY A 43 31.70 -9.30 11.25
N GLY A 44 32.38 -10.06 12.11
CA GLY A 44 32.79 -11.45 11.86
C GLY A 44 32.04 -12.47 12.74
N GLU A 45 31.00 -12.04 13.44
CA GLU A 45 30.18 -12.91 14.28
C GLU A 45 29.56 -14.05 13.45
N PRO A 46 29.61 -15.30 13.94
CA PRO A 46 29.01 -16.41 13.23
C PRO A 46 27.49 -16.20 13.09
N PRO A 47 26.90 -16.69 11.98
CA PRO A 47 25.46 -16.73 11.82
C PRO A 47 24.82 -17.60 12.91
N GLY A 48 23.56 -17.32 13.23
CA GLY A 48 22.80 -18.10 14.20
C GLY A 48 21.49 -17.43 14.62
N PRO A 49 20.74 -18.05 15.54
CA PRO A 49 19.53 -17.49 16.11
C PRO A 49 19.81 -16.10 16.69
N HIS A 50 19.05 -15.10 16.27
CA HIS A 50 19.17 -13.74 16.73
C HIS A 50 17.83 -13.02 16.76
N ALA A 51 17.74 -11.99 17.58
CA ALA A 51 16.56 -11.14 17.69
C ALA A 51 16.98 -9.70 18.03
N ALA A 52 16.12 -8.73 17.70
CA ALA A 52 16.31 -7.34 18.04
C ALA A 52 14.98 -6.67 18.37
N ALA A 53 15.02 -5.68 19.24
CA ALA A 53 13.87 -4.85 19.60
C ALA A 53 14.34 -3.46 20.04
N CYS A 54 13.47 -2.46 19.92
CA CYS A 54 13.71 -1.12 20.45
C CYS A 54 12.65 -0.82 21.52
N PRO A 55 13.02 -0.69 22.80
CA PRO A 55 12.12 -0.21 23.83
C PRO A 55 11.94 1.32 23.74
N GLY A 56 11.07 1.88 24.58
CA GLY A 56 10.59 3.26 24.49
C GLY A 56 11.62 4.35 24.79
N ASP A 57 12.83 4.01 25.24
CA ASP A 57 13.93 4.95 25.49
C ASP A 57 14.83 5.18 24.26
N GLY A 58 14.53 4.53 23.13
CA GLY A 58 15.29 4.66 21.88
C GLY A 58 16.55 3.79 21.82
N SER A 59 16.80 2.94 22.83
CA SER A 59 17.90 1.98 22.78
C SER A 59 17.65 0.89 21.73
N LEU A 60 18.73 0.30 21.20
CA LEU A 60 18.66 -0.90 20.37
C LEU A 60 19.12 -2.10 21.19
N LEU A 61 18.23 -3.07 21.34
CA LEU A 61 18.50 -4.34 22.01
C LEU A 61 18.76 -5.40 20.95
N ARG A 62 19.82 -6.18 21.15
CA ARG A 62 20.20 -7.28 20.28
C ARG A 62 20.51 -8.49 21.13
N ALA A 63 20.07 -9.66 20.68
CA ALA A 63 20.39 -10.92 21.32
C ALA A 63 20.77 -11.95 20.26
N ARG A 64 21.71 -12.83 20.58
CA ARG A 64 22.15 -13.91 19.68
C ARG A 64 22.57 -15.14 20.47
N VAL A 65 22.50 -16.30 19.82
CA VAL A 65 23.07 -17.53 20.35
C VAL A 65 24.28 -17.94 19.53
N ALA A 66 25.39 -18.28 20.20
CA ALA A 66 26.58 -18.85 19.58
C ALA A 66 27.35 -19.71 20.58
N GLY A 67 27.90 -20.85 20.14
CA GLY A 67 28.74 -21.71 21.00
C GLY A 67 28.10 -22.23 22.31
N GLY A 68 26.78 -22.35 22.40
CA GLY A 68 26.05 -22.81 23.58
C GLY A 68 25.72 -21.69 24.57
N GLN A 69 25.93 -20.44 24.16
CA GLN A 69 25.79 -19.26 24.99
C GLN A 69 24.84 -18.25 24.34
N LEU A 70 23.93 -17.72 25.15
CA LEU A 70 23.14 -16.53 24.86
C LEU A 70 23.99 -15.30 25.13
N TYR A 71 24.13 -14.46 24.12
CA TYR A 71 24.75 -13.14 24.19
C TYR A 71 23.69 -12.06 24.07
N TYR A 72 23.91 -10.96 24.79
CA TYR A 72 23.05 -9.80 24.81
C TYR A 72 23.87 -8.53 24.61
N GLN A 73 23.29 -7.57 23.91
CA GLN A 73 23.85 -6.23 23.71
C GLN A 73 22.71 -5.22 23.77
N ARG A 74 22.93 -4.14 24.54
CA ARG A 74 22.07 -2.96 24.59
C ARG A 74 22.89 -1.74 24.21
N LEU A 75 22.48 -1.04 23.17
CA LEU A 75 23.03 0.26 22.81
C LEU A 75 22.03 1.34 23.24
N SER A 76 22.37 2.16 24.24
CA SER A 76 21.48 3.19 24.77
C SER A 76 21.21 4.34 23.79
N SER A 77 22.14 4.59 22.86
CA SER A 77 22.04 5.64 21.85
C SER A 77 22.66 5.15 20.54
N PRO A 78 21.98 4.24 19.82
CA PRO A 78 22.52 3.61 18.62
C PRO A 78 22.59 4.59 17.45
N GLY A 79 23.73 4.63 16.76
CA GLY A 79 23.94 5.52 15.62
C GLY A 79 25.24 5.24 14.87
N PRO A 80 25.59 6.07 13.87
CA PRO A 80 26.88 6.01 13.22
C PRO A 80 28.02 6.11 14.25
N GLY A 81 28.98 5.18 14.19
CA GLY A 81 30.12 5.13 15.12
C GLY A 81 29.84 4.40 16.45
N SER A 82 28.63 3.93 16.71
CA SER A 82 28.37 3.06 17.86
C SER A 82 29.11 1.73 17.74
N ASP A 83 29.54 1.16 18.88
CA ASP A 83 30.16 -0.16 18.94
C ASP A 83 29.08 -1.26 18.92
N PHE A 84 28.94 -1.90 17.75
CA PHE A 84 28.02 -3.02 17.54
C PHE A 84 28.70 -4.40 17.72
N ALA A 85 30.01 -4.44 18.02
CA ALA A 85 30.79 -5.68 18.14
C ALA A 85 30.87 -6.21 19.59
N ALA A 86 30.68 -5.36 20.59
CA ALA A 86 30.77 -5.76 22.00
C ALA A 86 29.52 -6.55 22.47
N TRP A 87 29.68 -7.85 22.74
CA TRP A 87 28.61 -8.73 23.22
C TRP A 87 28.87 -9.21 24.66
N THR A 88 27.84 -9.22 25.50
CA THR A 88 27.92 -9.73 26.87
C THR A 88 27.26 -11.10 26.97
N ALA A 89 27.95 -12.09 27.53
CA ALA A 89 27.36 -13.40 27.81
C ALA A 89 26.29 -13.27 28.92
N LEU A 90 25.08 -13.78 28.66
CA LEU A 90 23.93 -13.63 29.55
C LEU A 90 23.53 -14.96 30.22
N ALA A 91 23.49 -16.07 29.47
CA ALA A 91 23.12 -17.38 29.99
C ALA A 91 23.56 -18.52 29.06
N ALA A 92 23.62 -19.75 29.57
CA ALA A 92 23.69 -20.93 28.71
C ALA A 92 22.40 -21.08 27.89
N ALA A 93 22.52 -21.44 26.62
CA ALA A 93 21.40 -21.63 25.70
C ALA A 93 21.71 -22.77 24.71
N SER A 94 20.67 -23.46 24.27
CA SER A 94 20.80 -24.36 23.11
C SER A 94 20.96 -23.52 21.84
N GLN A 95 21.48 -24.12 20.76
CA GLN A 95 21.61 -23.47 19.43
C GLN A 95 20.27 -23.25 18.71
N GLU A 96 19.17 -23.27 19.45
CA GLU A 96 17.81 -23.19 18.93
C GLU A 96 17.26 -21.77 19.04
N GLY A 97 15.96 -21.61 18.74
CA GLY A 97 15.31 -20.31 18.55
C GLY A 97 15.44 -19.33 19.72
N ILE A 98 15.40 -18.05 19.36
CA ILE A 98 15.40 -16.89 20.25
C ILE A 98 14.32 -15.90 19.77
N ALA A 99 13.67 -15.21 20.69
CA ALA A 99 12.74 -14.14 20.37
C ALA A 99 12.87 -12.99 21.38
N LEU A 100 12.76 -11.76 20.90
CA LEU A 100 12.89 -10.55 21.70
C LEU A 100 11.78 -9.58 21.29
N ALA A 101 11.01 -9.08 22.26
CA ALA A 101 10.03 -8.03 22.04
C ALA A 101 10.16 -6.95 23.11
N ALA A 102 9.82 -5.72 22.73
CA ALA A 102 9.85 -4.55 23.60
C ALA A 102 8.61 -3.66 23.38
N ARG A 103 8.14 -3.02 24.46
CA ARG A 103 7.01 -2.09 24.46
C ARG A 103 7.13 -1.19 25.69
N GLY A 104 7.35 0.10 25.47
CA GLY A 104 7.67 1.00 26.58
C GLY A 104 8.95 0.52 27.29
N ALA A 105 8.90 0.41 28.62
CA ALA A 105 10.01 -0.10 29.42
C ALA A 105 10.09 -1.63 29.49
N ASP A 106 9.01 -2.33 29.10
CA ASP A 106 8.92 -3.78 29.17
C ASP A 106 9.67 -4.44 28.01
N VAL A 107 10.52 -5.40 28.34
CA VAL A 107 11.25 -6.23 27.38
C VAL A 107 11.13 -7.69 27.79
N LEU A 108 10.79 -8.55 26.84
CA LEU A 108 10.68 -9.99 27.03
C LEU A 108 11.63 -10.71 26.08
N LEU A 109 12.58 -11.45 26.66
CA LEU A 109 13.57 -12.27 25.95
C LEU A 109 13.25 -13.75 26.18
N CYS A 110 12.83 -14.45 25.13
CA CYS A 110 12.54 -15.87 25.16
C CYS A 110 13.63 -16.64 24.41
N TYR A 111 14.08 -17.76 24.97
CA TYR A 111 15.11 -18.62 24.38
C TYR A 111 15.00 -20.04 24.94
N VAL A 112 15.68 -20.98 24.31
CA VAL A 112 15.82 -22.35 24.83
C VAL A 112 17.10 -22.45 25.66
N ASP A 113 16.97 -22.80 26.94
CA ASP A 113 18.11 -22.91 27.86
C ASP A 113 18.99 -24.13 27.55
N GLY A 114 20.15 -24.24 28.23
CA GLY A 114 21.07 -25.38 28.06
C GLY A 114 20.50 -26.74 28.47
N SER A 115 19.37 -26.77 29.19
CA SER A 115 18.63 -27.98 29.58
C SER A 115 17.49 -28.31 28.61
N GLY A 116 17.30 -27.50 27.56
CA GLY A 116 16.25 -27.66 26.57
C GLY A 116 14.91 -27.03 26.94
N ASN A 117 14.78 -26.34 28.09
CA ASN A 117 13.54 -25.66 28.46
C ASN A 117 13.35 -24.37 27.66
N LEU A 118 12.11 -24.08 27.28
CA LEU A 118 11.75 -22.77 26.78
C LEU A 118 11.55 -21.83 27.97
N VAL A 119 12.42 -20.84 28.07
CA VAL A 119 12.46 -19.90 29.20
C VAL A 119 12.25 -18.47 28.73
N ALA A 120 11.78 -17.62 29.64
CA ALA A 120 11.62 -16.19 29.43
C ALA A 120 12.36 -15.40 30.51
N ARG A 121 13.04 -14.33 30.10
CA ARG A 121 13.60 -13.30 30.97
C ARG A 121 12.88 -11.98 30.70
N ARG A 122 12.51 -11.28 31.77
CA ARG A 122 11.83 -9.99 31.67
C ARG A 122 12.70 -8.86 32.21
N SER A 123 12.62 -7.72 31.54
CA SER A 123 13.18 -6.45 31.98
C SER A 123 12.05 -5.42 32.00
N GLN A 124 12.11 -4.52 32.97
CA GLN A 124 11.19 -3.38 33.12
C GLN A 124 11.97 -2.04 33.12
N ASP A 125 13.23 -2.08 32.69
CA ASP A 125 14.16 -0.96 32.65
C ASP A 125 14.79 -0.83 31.26
N TYR A 126 13.96 -1.03 30.22
CA TYR A 126 14.36 -0.89 28.81
C TYR A 126 15.51 -1.83 28.41
N GLY A 127 15.56 -3.03 29.00
CA GLY A 127 16.58 -4.04 28.74
C GLY A 127 17.91 -3.79 29.45
N ALA A 128 18.01 -2.84 30.38
CA ALA A 128 19.26 -2.60 31.11
C ALA A 128 19.62 -3.76 32.05
N SER A 129 18.61 -4.37 32.69
CA SER A 129 18.79 -5.56 33.51
C SER A 129 17.64 -6.55 33.32
N PHE A 130 17.94 -7.85 33.42
CA PHE A 130 16.92 -8.91 33.31
C PHE A 130 16.75 -9.64 34.64
N ALA A 131 15.49 -9.90 34.98
CA ALA A 131 15.14 -10.86 36.01
C ALA A 131 15.70 -12.27 35.69
N PRO A 132 15.80 -13.16 36.69
CA PRO A 132 16.11 -14.57 36.46
C PRO A 132 15.19 -15.21 35.42
N ALA A 133 15.70 -16.20 34.70
CA ALA A 133 14.91 -16.92 33.71
C ALA A 133 13.78 -17.71 34.38
N ALA A 134 12.55 -17.57 33.87
CA ALA A 134 11.39 -18.35 34.27
C ALA A 134 11.07 -19.39 33.19
N VAL A 135 10.81 -20.63 33.59
CA VAL A 135 10.39 -21.68 32.65
C VAL A 135 8.98 -21.41 32.18
N VAL A 136 8.82 -21.30 30.85
CA VAL A 136 7.51 -21.19 30.20
C VAL A 136 7.02 -22.57 29.80
N VAL A 137 7.90 -23.37 29.19
CA VAL A 137 7.61 -24.75 28.80
C VAL A 137 8.81 -25.63 29.16
N PRO A 138 8.63 -26.70 29.97
CA PRO A 138 9.72 -27.61 30.31
C PRO A 138 10.05 -28.50 29.10
N ALA A 139 11.33 -28.52 28.72
CA ALA A 139 11.92 -29.36 27.67
C ALA A 139 11.01 -29.66 26.45
N PRO A 140 10.45 -28.65 25.74
CA PRO A 140 9.65 -28.91 24.55
C PRO A 140 10.49 -29.66 23.52
N SER A 141 10.00 -30.81 23.05
CA SER A 141 10.70 -31.60 22.04
C SER A 141 10.84 -30.81 20.74
N GLY A 142 12.02 -30.25 20.51
CA GLY A 142 12.41 -29.59 19.26
C GLY A 142 11.87 -28.17 19.07
N ALA A 143 11.73 -27.33 20.10
CA ALA A 143 11.40 -25.91 19.89
C ALA A 143 12.54 -25.17 19.16
N ARG A 144 12.45 -25.04 17.82
CA ARG A 144 13.55 -24.51 16.97
C ARG A 144 13.37 -23.07 16.51
N ARG A 145 12.14 -22.60 16.43
CA ARG A 145 11.79 -21.24 15.97
C ARG A 145 10.89 -20.60 17.01
N LEU A 146 11.20 -19.37 17.42
CA LEU A 146 10.42 -18.65 18.43
C LEU A 146 9.91 -17.33 17.85
N ALA A 147 8.74 -16.91 18.29
CA ALA A 147 8.24 -15.56 18.12
C ALA A 147 7.53 -15.10 19.39
N VAL A 148 7.70 -13.85 19.77
CA VAL A 148 7.06 -13.30 20.96
C VAL A 148 6.50 -11.93 20.68
N ALA A 149 5.32 -11.65 21.20
CA ALA A 149 4.67 -10.35 21.14
C ALA A 149 4.16 -9.98 22.54
N ILE A 150 4.37 -8.72 22.94
CA ILE A 150 3.96 -8.23 24.26
C ILE A 150 2.86 -7.18 24.14
N LYS A 151 1.75 -7.45 24.80
CA LYS A 151 0.68 -6.47 25.01
C LYS A 151 1.05 -5.54 26.18
N GLY A 152 1.63 -6.09 27.25
CA GLY A 152 2.01 -5.33 28.43
C GLY A 152 2.88 -6.14 29.40
N PRO A 153 3.15 -5.61 30.61
CA PRO A 153 4.03 -6.24 31.62
C PRO A 153 3.58 -7.65 32.06
N GLU A 154 2.28 -7.93 31.93
CA GLU A 154 1.64 -9.17 32.38
C GLU A 154 0.97 -9.95 31.25
N ASP A 155 1.06 -9.44 30.01
CA ASP A 155 0.37 -9.98 28.86
C ASP A 155 1.31 -10.15 27.66
N ALA A 156 1.56 -11.41 27.28
CA ALA A 156 2.35 -11.77 26.12
C ALA A 156 1.79 -13.01 25.39
N LEU A 157 2.13 -13.14 24.11
CA LEU A 157 1.95 -14.36 23.33
C LEU A 157 3.33 -14.86 22.90
N LEU A 158 3.65 -16.10 23.25
CA LEU A 158 4.84 -16.80 22.81
C LEU A 158 4.42 -17.92 21.85
N LEU A 159 5.02 -17.95 20.67
CA LEU A 159 4.87 -19.04 19.72
C LEU A 159 6.19 -19.77 19.57
N TYR A 160 6.11 -21.07 19.35
CA TYR A 160 7.27 -21.87 18.98
C TYR A 160 6.89 -22.95 17.97
N ALA A 161 7.80 -23.24 17.05
CA ALA A 161 7.65 -24.34 16.10
C ALA A 161 8.59 -25.49 16.47
N THR A 162 8.05 -26.70 16.35
CA THR A 162 8.79 -27.95 16.25
C THR A 162 8.91 -28.36 14.79
N ASP A 163 9.57 -29.49 14.51
CA ASP A 163 9.73 -29.99 13.13
C ASP A 163 8.39 -30.28 12.43
N SER A 164 7.30 -30.50 13.19
CA SER A 164 6.00 -30.89 12.64
C SER A 164 4.81 -30.05 13.12
N THR A 165 4.96 -29.23 14.15
CA THR A 165 3.83 -28.50 14.76
C THR A 165 4.22 -27.10 15.20
N VAL A 166 3.26 -26.18 15.13
CA VAL A 166 3.35 -24.86 15.77
C VAL A 166 2.52 -24.91 17.04
N LEU A 167 3.09 -24.43 18.15
CA LEU A 167 2.43 -24.29 19.43
C LEU A 167 2.53 -22.85 19.92
N TYR A 168 1.67 -22.49 20.85
CA TYR A 168 1.71 -21.20 21.51
C TYR A 168 1.40 -21.33 23.00
N ALA A 169 1.94 -20.41 23.80
CA ALA A 169 1.60 -20.19 25.19
C ALA A 169 1.19 -18.72 25.36
N ARG A 170 0.10 -18.49 26.08
CA ARG A 170 -0.39 -17.14 26.41
C ARG A 170 -0.05 -16.83 27.86
N GLN A 171 0.58 -15.68 28.10
CA GLN A 171 0.75 -15.15 29.46
C GLN A 171 -0.40 -14.19 29.76
N SER A 172 -1.24 -14.46 30.76
CA SER A 172 -2.32 -13.53 31.14
C SER A 172 -2.22 -13.23 32.64
N GLY A 173 -2.22 -11.95 33.02
CA GLY A 173 -2.03 -11.56 34.42
C GLY A 173 -0.70 -12.05 35.01
N GLY A 174 0.36 -12.07 34.19
CA GLY A 174 1.71 -12.47 34.60
C GLY A 174 1.95 -13.98 34.59
N VAL A 175 0.91 -14.80 34.42
CA VAL A 175 1.01 -16.28 34.46
C VAL A 175 0.97 -16.86 33.06
N TRP A 176 1.95 -17.70 32.73
CA TRP A 176 1.94 -18.49 31.50
C TRP A 176 0.94 -19.64 31.59
N GLY A 177 0.00 -19.68 30.66
CA GLY A 177 -0.88 -20.84 30.46
C GLY A 177 -0.15 -22.02 29.80
N SER A 178 -0.76 -23.19 29.87
CA SER A 178 -0.24 -24.40 29.21
C SER A 178 -0.13 -24.20 27.69
N PRO A 179 0.91 -24.75 27.04
CA PRO A 179 1.03 -24.71 25.58
C PRO A 179 -0.17 -25.36 24.89
N ALA A 180 -0.68 -24.70 23.86
CA ALA A 180 -1.75 -25.19 23.02
C ALA A 180 -1.27 -25.34 21.57
N ALA A 181 -1.85 -26.32 20.87
CA ALA A 181 -1.60 -26.50 19.45
C ALA A 181 -2.21 -25.34 18.66
N TRP A 182 -1.43 -24.81 17.71
CA TRP A 182 -1.96 -23.89 16.71
C TRP A 182 -2.99 -24.61 15.84
N PRO A 183 -4.18 -24.04 15.57
CA PRO A 183 -5.27 -24.76 14.93
C PRO A 183 -5.09 -24.93 13.42
N HIS A 184 -4.01 -24.42 12.84
CA HIS A 184 -3.69 -24.58 11.43
C HIS A 184 -2.62 -25.67 11.22
N SER A 185 -2.62 -26.28 10.04
CA SER A 185 -1.64 -27.28 9.65
C SER A 185 -0.73 -26.75 8.54
N LEU A 186 0.56 -27.05 8.69
CA LEU A 186 1.59 -26.91 7.66
C LEU A 186 2.37 -28.24 7.64
N ALA A 187 2.92 -28.60 6.49
CA ALA A 187 3.83 -29.74 6.41
C ALA A 187 5.15 -29.47 7.15
N SER A 188 5.60 -28.22 7.17
CA SER A 188 6.70 -27.74 8.02
C SER A 188 6.60 -26.24 8.26
N ALA A 189 7.14 -25.77 9.39
CA ALA A 189 7.30 -24.36 9.69
C ALA A 189 8.80 -24.00 9.71
N SER A 190 9.20 -23.08 8.83
CA SER A 190 10.59 -22.63 8.70
C SER A 190 10.89 -21.38 9.52
N GLY A 191 9.86 -20.67 10.01
CA GLY A 191 10.03 -19.45 10.78
C GLY A 191 8.72 -18.86 11.31
N LEU A 192 8.83 -18.07 12.38
CA LEU A 192 7.73 -17.42 13.06
C LEU A 192 8.11 -15.96 13.36
N ALA A 193 7.15 -15.05 13.24
CA ALA A 193 7.27 -13.67 13.73
C ALA A 193 5.94 -13.25 14.36
N ALA A 194 6.00 -12.39 15.36
CA ALA A 194 4.82 -11.89 16.04
C ALA A 194 4.98 -10.42 16.43
N HIS A 195 3.88 -9.68 16.41
CA HIS A 195 3.80 -8.30 16.89
C HIS A 195 2.45 -8.10 17.57
N TYR A 196 2.38 -7.19 18.54
CA TYR A 196 1.11 -6.79 19.14
C TYR A 196 0.85 -5.32 18.85
N ALA A 197 -0.30 -5.02 18.26
CA ALA A 197 -0.80 -3.66 18.14
C ALA A 197 -2.18 -3.50 18.79
N ARG A 198 -3.14 -4.29 18.32
CA ARG A 198 -4.53 -4.33 18.81
C ARG A 198 -5.01 -5.77 19.04
N ASP A 199 -4.62 -6.66 18.15
CA ASP A 199 -4.60 -8.11 18.36
C ASP A 199 -3.13 -8.60 18.30
N PHE A 200 -2.90 -9.90 18.49
CA PHE A 200 -1.60 -10.51 18.29
C PHE A 200 -1.45 -10.96 16.83
N ASP A 201 -0.66 -10.21 16.07
CA ASP A 201 -0.39 -10.42 14.66
C ASP A 201 0.76 -11.40 14.48
N VAL A 202 0.55 -12.44 13.68
CA VAL A 202 1.49 -13.55 13.52
C VAL A 202 1.77 -13.79 12.05
N VAL A 203 3.05 -13.95 11.72
CA VAL A 203 3.51 -14.43 10.42
C VAL A 203 4.20 -15.78 10.58
N VAL A 204 3.89 -16.70 9.69
CA VAL A 204 4.49 -18.04 9.62
C VAL A 204 5.06 -18.25 8.22
N THR A 205 6.29 -18.75 8.14
CA THR A 205 6.87 -19.25 6.88
C THR A 205 6.98 -20.76 6.94
N GLY A 206 6.86 -21.44 5.79
CA GLY A 206 6.93 -22.90 5.77
C GLY A 206 6.45 -23.52 4.47
N ILE A 207 6.06 -24.78 4.55
CA ILE A 207 5.51 -25.58 3.44
C ILE A 207 4.10 -25.99 3.82
N ASP A 208 3.11 -25.76 2.94
CA ASP A 208 1.74 -26.20 3.14
C ASP A 208 1.52 -27.70 2.82
N GLY A 209 0.31 -28.20 3.03
CA GLY A 209 -0.03 -29.60 2.76
C GLY A 209 0.06 -30.01 1.29
N ASP A 210 0.08 -29.06 0.36
CA ASP A 210 0.23 -29.29 -1.09
C ASP A 210 1.69 -29.17 -1.55
N GLY A 211 2.64 -29.04 -0.62
CA GLY A 211 4.06 -28.91 -0.92
C GLY A 211 4.49 -27.53 -1.43
N ARG A 212 3.65 -26.50 -1.25
CA ARG A 212 3.94 -25.13 -1.68
C ARG A 212 4.62 -24.37 -0.55
N ALA A 213 5.76 -23.75 -0.85
CA ALA A 213 6.41 -22.86 0.10
C ALA A 213 5.62 -21.56 0.21
N GLY A 214 5.47 -21.01 1.42
CA GLY A 214 4.73 -19.77 1.60
C GLY A 214 5.10 -18.95 2.83
N VAL A 215 4.55 -17.75 2.81
CA VAL A 215 4.54 -16.76 3.90
C VAL A 215 3.07 -16.45 4.15
N TRP A 216 2.59 -16.73 5.36
CA TRP A 216 1.18 -16.53 5.73
C TRP A 216 1.05 -15.63 6.95
N ALA A 217 0.01 -14.80 6.93
CA ALA A 217 -0.41 -13.98 8.05
C ALA A 217 -1.64 -14.61 8.73
N THR A 218 -1.69 -14.54 10.06
CA THR A 218 -2.87 -14.86 10.88
C THR A 218 -2.86 -14.03 12.17
N VAL A 219 -4.02 -13.90 12.79
CA VAL A 219 -4.25 -13.13 14.02
C VAL A 219 -4.72 -14.07 15.12
N TYR A 220 -4.10 -13.93 16.30
CA TYR A 220 -4.66 -14.43 17.55
C TYR A 220 -5.39 -13.29 18.26
N GLY A 221 -6.70 -13.45 18.43
CA GLY A 221 -7.58 -12.37 18.84
C GLY A 221 -7.44 -11.96 20.30
N ASP A 222 -7.46 -10.65 20.51
CA ASP A 222 -7.57 -9.94 21.79
C ASP A 222 -8.82 -9.02 21.79
N GLY A 223 -9.68 -9.14 20.76
CA GLY A 223 -10.99 -8.49 20.69
C GLY A 223 -11.12 -7.35 19.68
N TYR A 224 -10.13 -7.13 18.80
CA TYR A 224 -10.22 -6.07 17.79
C TYR A 224 -10.84 -6.57 16.46
N ARG A 225 -10.09 -7.26 15.62
CA ARG A 225 -10.56 -7.83 14.34
C ARG A 225 -10.81 -9.33 14.45
N GLN A 226 -10.25 -9.97 15.47
CA GLN A 226 -10.48 -11.38 15.79
C GLN A 226 -11.00 -11.50 17.23
N GLY A 227 -11.96 -12.41 17.45
CA GLY A 227 -12.54 -12.64 18.77
C GLY A 227 -11.49 -13.08 19.80
N PRO A 228 -11.60 -12.67 21.08
CA PRO A 228 -10.60 -13.01 22.10
C PRO A 228 -10.35 -14.52 22.20
N GLY A 229 -9.08 -14.93 22.21
CA GLY A 229 -8.68 -16.33 22.36
C GLY A 229 -8.92 -17.21 21.12
N THR A 230 -9.26 -16.62 19.98
CA THR A 230 -9.52 -17.35 18.72
C THR A 230 -8.50 -17.00 17.64
N TRP A 231 -8.32 -17.90 16.68
CA TRP A 231 -7.40 -17.71 15.55
C TRP A 231 -8.18 -17.35 14.28
N SER A 232 -7.66 -16.39 13.51
CA SER A 232 -8.16 -16.10 12.16
C SER A 232 -7.66 -17.14 11.15
N ALA A 233 -8.27 -17.24 9.97
CA ALA A 233 -7.75 -18.09 8.90
C ALA A 233 -6.33 -17.66 8.43
N LEU A 234 -5.52 -18.61 7.95
CA LEU A 234 -4.26 -18.31 7.27
C LEU A 234 -4.52 -17.53 5.98
N ARG A 235 -3.84 -16.40 5.81
CA ARG A 235 -3.91 -15.56 4.61
C ARG A 235 -2.55 -15.49 3.93
N GLU A 236 -2.52 -15.80 2.64
CA GLU A 236 -1.30 -15.82 1.84
C GLU A 236 -0.74 -14.40 1.66
N VAL A 237 0.51 -14.19 2.08
CA VAL A 237 1.31 -12.99 1.80
C VAL A 237 2.14 -13.23 0.54
N GLN A 238 2.84 -14.36 0.50
CA GLN A 238 3.65 -14.82 -0.63
C GLN A 238 3.61 -16.34 -0.73
N ARG A 239 3.76 -16.87 -1.95
CA ARG A 239 3.80 -18.31 -2.22
C ARG A 239 4.72 -18.62 -3.39
N ALA A 240 5.36 -19.77 -3.35
CA ALA A 240 5.98 -20.42 -4.50
C ALA A 240 5.31 -21.78 -4.72
N ASP A 241 5.11 -22.15 -5.99
CA ASP A 241 4.43 -23.41 -6.31
C ASP A 241 5.33 -24.63 -6.00
N ALA A 242 4.69 -25.77 -5.78
CA ALA A 242 5.38 -27.01 -5.42
C ALA A 242 6.39 -27.41 -6.51
N GLY A 243 7.58 -27.86 -6.10
CA GLY A 243 8.65 -28.24 -7.02
C GLY A 243 9.42 -27.08 -7.67
N SER A 244 9.08 -25.81 -7.36
CA SER A 244 9.82 -24.65 -7.88
C SER A 244 11.26 -24.54 -7.38
N GLY A 245 11.64 -25.27 -6.32
CA GLY A 245 12.94 -25.14 -5.65
C GLY A 245 13.08 -23.85 -4.83
N VAL A 246 12.01 -23.06 -4.67
CA VAL A 246 11.99 -21.84 -3.85
C VAL A 246 11.46 -22.15 -2.46
N SER A 247 12.08 -21.55 -1.44
CA SER A 247 11.69 -21.66 -0.04
C SER A 247 11.68 -20.28 0.64
N PHE A 248 10.90 -20.17 1.72
CA PHE A 248 10.84 -18.97 2.55
C PHE A 248 11.19 -19.31 4.00
N ALA A 249 11.93 -18.44 4.69
CA ALA A 249 12.35 -18.63 6.08
C ALA A 249 12.56 -17.31 6.83
N ALA A 250 12.82 -17.41 8.14
CA ALA A 250 13.25 -16.31 8.99
C ALA A 250 12.44 -15.00 8.83
N PRO A 251 11.11 -15.03 9.02
CA PRO A 251 10.32 -13.80 8.99
C PRO A 251 10.68 -12.91 10.18
N SER A 252 10.62 -11.60 9.98
CA SER A 252 10.66 -10.62 11.07
C SER A 252 9.62 -9.54 10.82
N LEU A 253 8.80 -9.26 11.84
CA LEU A 253 7.63 -8.41 11.75
C LEU A 253 7.75 -7.26 12.75
N ALA A 254 7.53 -6.04 12.29
CA ALA A 254 7.41 -4.88 13.15
C ALA A 254 6.38 -3.88 12.60
N LEU A 255 5.81 -3.07 13.49
CA LEU A 255 4.95 -1.95 13.14
C LEU A 255 5.75 -0.65 13.22
N ALA A 256 5.89 0.04 12.08
CA ALA A 256 6.45 1.39 11.99
C ALA A 256 5.33 2.37 11.64
N ASP A 257 5.46 3.10 10.52
CA ASP A 257 4.34 3.82 9.89
C ASP A 257 3.24 2.86 9.40
N VAL A 258 3.65 1.69 8.93
CA VAL A 258 2.79 0.55 8.58
C VAL A 258 3.49 -0.74 9.03
N TYR A 259 2.82 -1.90 8.92
CA TYR A 259 3.51 -3.17 9.14
C TYR A 259 4.61 -3.36 8.11
N ARG A 260 5.81 -3.69 8.59
CA ARG A 260 6.99 -4.03 7.80
C ARG A 260 7.32 -5.49 8.08
N LEU A 261 7.45 -6.27 7.02
CA LEU A 261 7.78 -7.69 7.08
C LEU A 261 9.02 -7.94 6.23
N THR A 262 10.02 -8.57 6.83
CA THR A 262 11.16 -9.15 6.12
C THR A 262 11.09 -10.67 6.21
N PHE A 263 11.60 -11.35 5.20
CA PHE A 263 11.80 -12.80 5.22
C PHE A 263 12.88 -13.19 4.22
N VAL A 264 13.49 -14.35 4.39
CA VAL A 264 14.48 -14.88 3.45
C VAL A 264 13.76 -15.68 2.37
N GLU A 265 14.08 -15.41 1.11
CA GLU A 265 13.77 -16.27 -0.03
C GLU A 265 15.05 -16.97 -0.47
N ALA A 266 15.00 -18.30 -0.63
CA ALA A 266 16.13 -19.08 -1.14
C ALA A 266 15.69 -19.99 -2.29
N TYR A 267 16.53 -20.10 -3.30
CA TYR A 267 16.37 -21.01 -4.44
C TYR A 267 17.47 -22.07 -4.43
N SER A 268 17.08 -23.34 -4.52
CA SER A 268 18.00 -24.49 -4.43
C SER A 268 18.31 -25.16 -5.78
N GLY A 269 17.85 -24.60 -6.90
CA GLY A 269 18.15 -25.14 -8.23
C GLY A 269 19.52 -24.72 -8.77
N ASN A 270 19.67 -24.77 -10.10
CA ASN A 270 20.91 -24.38 -10.78
C ASN A 270 21.14 -22.87 -10.61
N GLN A 271 22.31 -22.48 -10.07
CA GLN A 271 22.60 -21.13 -9.57
C GLN A 271 21.74 -20.76 -8.34
N SER A 272 22.00 -21.47 -7.23
CA SER A 272 21.33 -21.19 -5.97
C SER A 272 21.56 -19.76 -5.50
N TYR A 273 20.57 -19.21 -4.80
CA TYR A 273 20.67 -17.90 -4.16
C TYR A 273 19.93 -17.89 -2.84
N THR A 274 20.30 -16.93 -2.00
CA THR A 274 19.57 -16.53 -0.79
C THR A 274 19.44 -15.02 -0.81
N ARG A 275 18.24 -14.49 -0.55
CA ARG A 275 17.98 -13.05 -0.60
C ARG A 275 16.96 -12.64 0.44
N LEU A 276 17.24 -11.52 1.12
CA LEU A 276 16.25 -10.87 1.95
C LEU A 276 15.16 -10.25 1.07
N GLN A 277 13.90 -10.54 1.39
CA GLN A 277 12.72 -9.90 0.82
C GLN A 277 12.15 -8.93 1.85
N HIS A 278 11.72 -7.76 1.38
CA HIS A 278 10.98 -6.78 2.13
C HIS A 278 9.56 -6.63 1.57
N THR A 279 8.59 -6.50 2.45
CA THR A 279 7.24 -6.06 2.10
C THR A 279 6.66 -5.20 3.21
N TYR A 280 5.58 -4.50 2.89
CA TYR A 280 4.85 -3.67 3.82
C TYR A 280 3.36 -3.62 3.46
N THR A 281 2.51 -3.35 4.44
CA THR A 281 1.08 -3.22 4.21
C THR A 281 0.73 -1.87 3.58
N ALA A 282 -0.35 -1.80 2.81
CA ALA A 282 -0.87 -0.54 2.28
C ALA A 282 -1.16 0.47 3.42
N LEU A 283 -1.15 1.77 3.09
CA LEU A 283 -1.45 2.82 4.06
C LEU A 283 -2.82 2.60 4.72
N ASP A 284 -2.88 2.79 6.04
CA ASP A 284 -4.07 2.66 6.88
C ASP A 284 -4.82 1.31 6.76
N SER A 285 -4.13 0.23 6.38
CA SER A 285 -4.72 -1.11 6.41
C SER A 285 -4.47 -1.78 7.76
N ASP A 286 -5.48 -2.47 8.28
CA ASP A 286 -5.28 -3.39 9.41
C ASP A 286 -4.47 -4.62 8.94
N PHE A 287 -3.67 -5.21 9.85
CA PHE A 287 -2.93 -6.45 9.56
C PHE A 287 -3.88 -7.57 9.06
N ALA A 288 -5.06 -7.67 9.68
CA ALA A 288 -6.10 -8.62 9.33
C ALA A 288 -6.61 -8.48 7.89
N ASP A 289 -6.50 -7.30 7.25
CA ASP A 289 -6.93 -7.11 5.86
C ASP A 289 -6.00 -7.83 4.87
N ASN A 290 -4.77 -8.12 5.27
CA ASN A 290 -3.74 -8.82 4.47
C ASN A 290 -3.44 -8.11 3.13
N LEU A 291 -3.33 -6.78 3.17
CA LEU A 291 -3.08 -5.92 2.01
C LEU A 291 -1.59 -5.58 1.89
N TRP A 292 -0.79 -6.58 1.49
CA TRP A 292 0.66 -6.45 1.35
C TRP A 292 1.10 -6.02 -0.04
N ARG A 293 2.13 -5.17 -0.10
CA ARG A 293 2.89 -4.91 -1.31
C ARG A 293 3.53 -6.19 -1.85
N GLU A 294 3.72 -6.26 -3.16
CA GLU A 294 4.61 -7.28 -3.74
C GLU A 294 5.98 -7.21 -3.04
N PRO A 295 6.46 -8.32 -2.44
CA PRO A 295 7.77 -8.34 -1.80
C PRO A 295 8.87 -7.93 -2.78
N PHE A 296 9.89 -7.21 -2.33
CA PHE A 296 11.01 -6.80 -3.18
C PHE A 296 12.34 -7.21 -2.54
N PRO A 297 13.33 -7.61 -3.35
CA PRO A 297 14.61 -8.05 -2.83
C PRO A 297 15.43 -6.86 -2.34
N GLU A 298 16.17 -7.07 -1.25
CA GLU A 298 17.26 -6.21 -0.83
C GLU A 298 18.60 -6.89 -1.13
N ALA A 299 19.66 -6.10 -1.35
CA ALA A 299 21.01 -6.60 -1.57
C ALA A 299 21.68 -7.07 -0.25
N ILE A 300 20.97 -7.91 0.50
CA ILE A 300 21.40 -8.51 1.75
C ILE A 300 21.25 -10.03 1.59
N ASP A 301 22.39 -10.72 1.51
CA ASP A 301 22.49 -12.17 1.35
C ASP A 301 22.83 -12.81 2.71
N LEU A 302 21.79 -13.12 3.48
CA LEU A 302 21.89 -13.71 4.82
C LEU A 302 20.83 -14.82 4.96
N ALA A 303 21.27 -16.06 5.16
CA ALA A 303 20.38 -17.22 5.26
C ALA A 303 19.52 -17.23 6.53
N GLU A 304 20.03 -16.62 7.60
CA GLU A 304 19.37 -16.50 8.89
C GLU A 304 18.42 -15.28 8.96
N GLY A 305 18.38 -14.48 7.89
CA GLY A 305 17.56 -13.27 7.81
C GLY A 305 18.09 -12.13 8.67
N VAL A 306 17.20 -11.18 8.97
CA VAL A 306 17.47 -10.05 9.85
C VAL A 306 16.29 -9.85 10.80
N ALA A 307 16.56 -9.35 12.00
CA ALA A 307 15.54 -8.88 12.91
C ALA A 307 15.23 -7.39 12.64
N VAL A 308 13.96 -7.07 12.41
CA VAL A 308 13.47 -5.70 12.27
C VAL A 308 13.12 -5.14 13.64
N ALA A 309 13.68 -4.00 14.00
CA ALA A 309 13.35 -3.27 15.23
C ALA A 309 13.00 -1.82 14.91
N VAL A 310 11.97 -1.28 15.55
CA VAL A 310 11.45 0.06 15.28
C VAL A 310 11.65 0.95 16.50
N GLY A 311 12.56 1.92 16.39
CA GLY A 311 12.72 3.00 17.37
C GLY A 311 11.86 4.21 17.02
N SER A 312 11.94 5.26 17.84
CA SER A 312 11.18 6.49 17.67
C SER A 312 11.56 7.29 16.42
N ASP A 313 12.82 7.21 15.98
CA ASP A 313 13.38 8.01 14.89
C ASP A 313 13.92 7.17 13.73
N ALA A 314 14.01 5.85 13.90
CA ALA A 314 14.61 4.96 12.92
C ALA A 314 14.06 3.52 12.96
N VAL A 315 14.07 2.87 11.81
CA VAL A 315 13.90 1.43 11.65
C VAL A 315 15.28 0.79 11.49
N TRP A 316 15.49 -0.31 12.18
CA TRP A 316 16.74 -1.04 12.25
C TRP A 316 16.57 -2.44 11.67
N LEU A 317 17.56 -2.88 10.91
CA LEU A 317 17.75 -4.29 10.59
C LEU A 317 18.97 -4.77 11.36
N SER A 318 18.84 -5.87 12.10
CA SER A 318 19.91 -6.42 12.92
C SER A 318 20.15 -7.88 12.59
N HIS A 319 21.39 -8.18 12.26
CA HIS A 319 22.00 -9.50 12.18
C HIS A 319 23.22 -9.51 13.14
N PRO A 320 23.71 -10.65 13.65
CA PRO A 320 24.92 -10.69 14.48
C PRO A 320 26.10 -9.92 13.88
N ALA A 321 26.39 -10.15 12.60
CA ALA A 321 27.50 -9.54 11.85
C ALA A 321 27.11 -8.28 11.03
N GLY A 322 25.90 -7.73 11.23
CA GLY A 322 25.46 -6.60 10.42
C GLY A 322 24.34 -5.79 11.05
N VAL A 323 24.45 -4.47 11.01
CA VAL A 323 23.39 -3.56 11.46
C VAL A 323 23.15 -2.52 10.37
N TRP A 324 21.88 -2.31 10.03
CA TRP A 324 21.43 -1.29 9.10
C TRP A 324 20.40 -0.38 9.76
N ARG A 325 20.39 0.88 9.33
CA ARG A 325 19.45 1.90 9.83
C ARG A 325 18.79 2.62 8.67
N ALA A 326 17.49 2.83 8.76
CA ALA A 326 16.74 3.78 7.95
C ALA A 326 16.05 4.78 8.87
N LEU A 327 16.11 6.07 8.55
CA LEU A 327 15.42 7.09 9.35
C LEU A 327 13.91 7.06 9.09
N SER A 328 13.14 7.12 10.17
CA SER A 328 11.66 7.10 10.16
C SER A 328 11.04 8.48 9.98
N GLY A 329 11.79 9.56 10.21
CA GLY A 329 11.27 10.94 10.13
C GLY A 329 10.89 11.38 8.71
N THR A 330 9.84 12.19 8.59
CA THR A 330 9.35 12.77 7.33
C THR A 330 10.18 13.98 6.91
N ALA A 331 11.24 13.74 6.14
CA ALA A 331 11.71 14.79 5.25
C ALA A 331 10.80 14.75 4.01
N ASP A 332 9.99 15.79 3.83
CA ASP A 332 9.39 16.18 2.56
C ASP A 332 10.09 17.47 2.13
N THR A 333 10.27 17.65 0.82
CA THR A 333 10.78 18.90 0.26
C THR A 333 9.60 19.71 -0.27
N ASP A 334 9.36 20.88 0.33
CA ASP A 334 8.43 21.87 -0.23
C ASP A 334 9.10 22.60 -1.40
N VAL A 335 8.51 22.48 -2.58
CA VAL A 335 8.97 23.11 -3.81
C VAL A 335 7.98 24.14 -4.34
N SER A 336 6.94 24.47 -3.56
CA SER A 336 5.82 25.34 -3.96
C SER A 336 6.28 26.70 -4.47
N ALA A 337 7.26 27.31 -3.80
CA ALA A 337 7.80 28.63 -4.16
C ALA A 337 8.65 28.63 -5.45
N ASP A 338 9.11 27.44 -5.89
CA ASP A 338 10.01 27.28 -7.02
C ASP A 338 9.33 26.74 -8.29
N VAL A 339 8.02 26.48 -8.24
CA VAL A 339 7.23 26.06 -9.41
C VAL A 339 7.20 27.19 -10.45
N LEU A 340 7.75 26.93 -11.64
CA LEU A 340 7.72 27.84 -12.78
C LEU A 340 6.62 27.48 -13.77
N ALA A 341 6.43 26.18 -14.00
CA ALA A 341 5.35 25.65 -14.83
C ALA A 341 4.94 24.26 -14.31
N LEU A 342 3.66 23.95 -14.44
CA LEU A 342 3.11 22.64 -14.11
C LEU A 342 2.02 22.28 -15.11
N GLU A 343 2.12 21.08 -15.67
CA GLU A 343 1.04 20.43 -16.41
C GLU A 343 0.73 19.09 -15.75
N ALA A 344 -0.53 18.88 -15.39
CA ALA A 344 -0.97 17.64 -14.75
C ALA A 344 -2.25 17.14 -15.41
N THR A 345 -2.24 15.87 -15.84
CA THR A 345 -3.39 15.24 -16.50
C THR A 345 -3.98 14.13 -15.65
N GLU A 346 -5.30 14.05 -15.63
CA GLU A 346 -6.07 12.94 -15.06
C GLU A 346 -7.05 12.41 -16.10
N ARG A 347 -6.99 11.11 -16.34
CA ARG A 347 -7.88 10.40 -17.26
C ARG A 347 -8.11 8.98 -16.78
N PRO A 348 -9.17 8.29 -17.23
CA PRO A 348 -9.36 6.89 -16.91
C PRO A 348 -8.12 6.08 -17.28
N PHE A 349 -7.58 5.32 -16.33
CA PHE A 349 -6.40 4.46 -16.50
C PHE A 349 -5.12 5.17 -16.98
N GLY A 350 -4.97 6.47 -16.71
CA GLY A 350 -3.76 7.20 -17.02
C GLY A 350 -3.68 8.56 -16.35
N GLY A 351 -2.60 9.27 -16.60
CA GLY A 351 -2.36 10.60 -16.05
C GLY A 351 -0.88 10.81 -15.84
N SER A 352 -0.45 12.04 -16.01
CA SER A 352 0.95 12.44 -16.01
C SER A 352 1.13 13.77 -15.30
N LEU A 353 2.35 14.02 -14.84
CA LEU A 353 2.82 15.27 -14.31
C LEU A 353 4.05 15.69 -15.09
N ARG A 354 4.11 16.96 -15.47
CA ARG A 354 5.30 17.65 -15.94
C ARG A 354 5.47 18.92 -15.10
N LEU A 355 6.48 18.93 -14.25
CA LEU A 355 6.75 19.99 -13.28
C LEU A 355 8.11 20.62 -13.57
N LEU A 356 8.13 21.92 -13.84
CA LEU A 356 9.35 22.69 -14.06
C LEU A 356 9.62 23.56 -12.83
N LEU A 357 10.79 23.36 -12.23
CA LEU A 357 11.24 24.08 -11.03
C LEU A 357 12.43 24.99 -11.34
N ARG A 358 12.50 26.10 -10.61
CA ARG A 358 13.72 26.90 -10.48
C ARG A 358 14.78 26.10 -9.72
N ASN A 359 16.02 26.08 -10.22
CA ASN A 359 17.13 25.37 -9.60
C ASN A 359 18.47 26.09 -9.82
N GLU A 360 18.48 27.42 -9.76
CA GLU A 360 19.63 28.26 -10.14
C GLU A 360 20.87 28.02 -9.27
N ASP A 361 20.69 27.64 -7.99
CA ASP A 361 21.79 27.36 -7.05
C ASP A 361 22.07 25.86 -6.89
N GLY A 362 21.44 25.02 -7.73
CA GLY A 362 21.51 23.58 -7.57
C GLY A 362 20.86 23.05 -6.29
N ARG A 363 19.95 23.81 -5.64
CA ARG A 363 19.29 23.46 -4.35
C ARG A 363 18.62 22.09 -4.30
N TYR A 364 18.23 21.55 -5.45
CA TYR A 364 17.64 20.21 -5.57
C TYR A 364 18.64 19.16 -6.13
N SER A 365 19.93 19.46 -6.05
CA SER A 365 21.04 18.69 -6.62
C SER A 365 21.96 18.26 -5.49
N GLY A 366 22.17 16.96 -5.34
CA GLY A 366 23.08 16.42 -4.34
C GLY A 366 22.63 15.09 -3.77
N GLU A 367 23.54 14.47 -3.03
CA GLU A 367 23.23 13.30 -2.21
C GLU A 367 22.18 13.68 -1.15
N GLY A 368 21.16 12.85 -0.99
CA GLY A 368 20.06 13.11 -0.05
C GLY A 368 18.90 13.92 -0.62
N SER A 369 18.96 14.39 -1.88
CA SER A 369 17.79 14.99 -2.54
C SER A 369 16.65 13.98 -2.65
N LEU A 370 15.45 14.37 -2.21
CA LEU A 370 14.23 13.57 -2.34
C LEU A 370 13.63 13.66 -3.74
N ILE A 371 14.12 14.56 -4.59
CA ILE A 371 13.65 14.69 -5.98
C ILE A 371 14.43 13.71 -6.84
N ALA A 372 13.95 12.47 -6.89
CA ALA A 372 14.55 11.37 -7.61
C ALA A 372 13.46 10.43 -8.18
N PRO A 373 13.79 9.59 -9.17
CA PRO A 373 12.87 8.56 -9.65
C PRO A 373 12.33 7.67 -8.51
N GLY A 374 11.02 7.44 -8.58
CA GLY A 374 10.23 6.71 -7.61
C GLY A 374 9.74 7.54 -6.42
N SER A 375 10.14 8.80 -6.25
CA SER A 375 9.60 9.67 -5.21
C SER A 375 8.17 10.11 -5.53
N GLU A 376 7.38 10.40 -4.51
CA GLU A 376 5.98 10.82 -4.62
C GLU A 376 5.89 12.35 -4.60
N VAL A 377 5.18 12.90 -5.56
CA VAL A 377 4.80 14.32 -5.65
C VAL A 377 3.35 14.45 -5.21
N SER A 378 3.14 15.16 -4.11
CA SER A 378 1.82 15.56 -3.63
C SER A 378 1.48 16.95 -4.16
N LEU A 379 0.35 17.07 -4.86
CA LEU A 379 -0.10 18.30 -5.49
C LEU A 379 -1.35 18.84 -4.79
N GLY A 380 -1.34 20.13 -4.45
CA GLY A 380 -2.49 20.87 -3.94
C GLY A 380 -2.84 22.04 -4.86
N LEU A 381 -4.13 22.16 -5.18
CA LEU A 381 -4.68 23.19 -6.07
C LEU A 381 -5.31 24.30 -5.24
N GLY A 382 -4.94 25.55 -5.47
CA GLY A 382 -5.26 26.62 -4.55
C GLY A 382 -5.20 28.03 -5.12
N TYR A 383 -5.56 28.97 -4.24
CA TYR A 383 -5.47 30.40 -4.47
C TYR A 383 -4.98 31.11 -3.21
N LEU A 384 -4.38 32.28 -3.38
CA LEU A 384 -4.18 33.21 -2.28
C LEU A 384 -5.53 33.80 -1.87
N THR A 385 -5.83 33.72 -0.57
CA THR A 385 -7.10 34.21 -0.01
C THR A 385 -6.83 35.24 1.07
N SER A 386 -7.89 35.89 1.57
CA SER A 386 -7.80 36.78 2.73
C SER A 386 -7.35 36.07 4.02
N ALA A 387 -7.52 34.75 4.10
CA ALA A 387 -7.05 33.92 5.21
C ALA A 387 -5.61 33.38 4.99
N GLY A 388 -4.94 33.80 3.91
CA GLY A 388 -3.65 33.28 3.48
C GLY A 388 -3.76 32.28 2.33
N PRO A 389 -2.64 31.61 1.95
CA PRO A 389 -2.64 30.61 0.90
C PRO A 389 -3.46 29.38 1.31
N LEU A 390 -4.47 29.00 0.51
CA LEU A 390 -5.27 27.80 0.74
C LEU A 390 -5.23 26.90 -0.50
N ALA A 391 -5.10 25.58 -0.28
CA ALA A 391 -5.09 24.58 -1.33
C ALA A 391 -5.92 23.33 -0.95
N SER A 392 -6.51 22.68 -1.95
CA SER A 392 -7.18 21.39 -1.84
C SER A 392 -6.29 20.28 -2.43
N PRO A 393 -6.16 19.11 -1.78
CA PRO A 393 -5.30 18.04 -2.26
C PRO A 393 -5.83 17.40 -3.55
N GLY A 394 -4.96 17.26 -4.55
CA GLY A 394 -5.18 16.51 -5.78
C GLY A 394 -4.64 15.07 -5.70
N PRO A 395 -4.57 14.35 -6.83
CA PRO A 395 -3.90 13.05 -6.89
C PRO A 395 -2.39 13.19 -6.68
N SER A 396 -1.76 12.10 -6.23
CA SER A 396 -0.30 11.99 -6.19
C SER A 396 0.27 11.46 -7.51
N TYR A 397 1.52 11.84 -7.77
CA TYR A 397 2.30 11.39 -8.92
C TYR A 397 3.61 10.79 -8.45
N TRP A 398 4.16 9.83 -9.18
CA TRP A 398 5.46 9.22 -8.90
C TRP A 398 6.44 9.59 -10.01
N ILE A 399 7.59 10.13 -9.60
CA ILE A 399 8.62 10.63 -10.50
C ILE A 399 9.19 9.45 -11.31
N GLU A 400 9.21 9.58 -12.62
CA GLU A 400 9.85 8.61 -13.53
C GLU A 400 11.14 9.17 -14.11
N ALA A 401 11.21 10.50 -14.30
CA ALA A 401 12.40 11.16 -14.81
C ALA A 401 12.64 12.50 -14.11
N VAL A 402 13.92 12.83 -13.95
CA VAL A 402 14.40 14.13 -13.48
C VAL A 402 15.47 14.59 -14.46
N GLU A 403 15.23 15.73 -15.10
CA GLU A 403 16.15 16.33 -16.06
C GLU A 403 16.64 17.69 -15.54
N ARG A 404 17.95 17.92 -15.64
CA ARG A 404 18.59 19.19 -15.26
C ARG A 404 18.92 19.96 -16.53
N GLN A 405 18.50 21.22 -16.60
CA GLN A 405 18.76 22.07 -17.76
C GLN A 405 19.48 23.35 -17.34
N GLY A 406 20.47 23.76 -18.14
CA GLY A 406 21.10 25.08 -18.06
C GLY A 406 20.68 25.91 -19.26
N VAL A 407 19.87 26.95 -19.04
CA VAL A 407 19.35 27.80 -20.12
C VAL A 407 19.61 29.26 -19.79
N GLY A 408 20.40 29.95 -20.63
CA GLY A 408 20.67 31.38 -20.47
C GLY A 408 21.27 31.76 -19.10
N GLY A 409 22.11 30.90 -18.52
CA GLY A 409 22.70 31.11 -17.19
C GLY A 409 21.79 30.73 -16.01
N ARG A 410 20.58 30.22 -16.26
CA ARG A 410 19.65 29.73 -15.23
C ARG A 410 19.66 28.22 -15.15
N GLY A 411 19.63 27.70 -13.91
CA GLY A 411 19.43 26.28 -13.63
C GLY A 411 17.94 25.95 -13.51
N LEU A 412 17.48 24.95 -14.25
CA LEU A 412 16.12 24.44 -14.21
C LEU A 412 16.12 22.95 -13.87
N LEU A 413 15.04 22.49 -13.22
CA LEU A 413 14.79 21.08 -12.97
C LEU A 413 13.42 20.70 -13.53
N LEU A 414 13.41 19.80 -14.50
CA LEU A 414 12.19 19.20 -15.04
C LEU A 414 11.95 17.86 -14.36
N VAL A 415 10.77 17.70 -13.79
CA VAL A 415 10.30 16.48 -13.12
C VAL A 415 9.13 15.93 -13.93
N GLU A 416 9.26 14.70 -14.38
CA GLU A 416 8.19 13.98 -15.07
C GLU A 416 7.73 12.81 -14.21
N GLY A 417 6.42 12.64 -14.09
CA GLY A 417 5.84 11.59 -13.27
C GLY A 417 4.52 11.06 -13.80
N GLU A 418 4.12 9.93 -13.25
CA GLU A 418 2.87 9.26 -13.59
C GLU A 418 2.00 9.10 -12.35
N THR A 419 0.70 8.99 -12.57
CA THR A 419 -0.25 8.69 -11.48
C THR A 419 -0.13 7.24 -10.99
N ALA A 420 -1.00 6.83 -10.06
CA ALA A 420 -1.05 5.47 -9.51
C ALA A 420 -1.23 4.38 -10.59
N TRP A 421 -1.77 4.75 -11.75
CA TRP A 421 -1.85 3.87 -12.92
C TRP A 421 -0.48 3.43 -13.44
N GLY A 422 0.54 4.28 -13.35
CA GLY A 422 1.92 3.96 -13.68
C GLY A 422 2.51 2.88 -12.77
N LEU A 423 2.24 2.97 -11.46
CA LEU A 423 2.68 1.95 -10.50
C LEU A 423 2.07 0.58 -10.81
N LEU A 424 0.77 0.54 -11.12
CA LEU A 424 0.09 -0.68 -11.57
C LEU A 424 0.61 -1.18 -12.93
N ALA A 425 0.96 -0.28 -13.84
CA ALA A 425 1.50 -0.61 -15.14
C ALA A 425 2.93 -1.15 -15.07
N ARG A 426 3.69 -0.84 -14.01
CA ARG A 426 5.04 -1.37 -13.75
C ARG A 426 5.04 -2.65 -12.92
N TRP A 427 4.08 -2.83 -12.00
CA TRP A 427 3.96 -4.10 -11.30
C TRP A 427 3.65 -5.24 -12.30
N ARG A 428 4.36 -6.35 -12.15
CA ARG A 428 4.23 -7.57 -12.93
C ARG A 428 4.03 -8.71 -11.95
N ALA A 429 3.00 -9.52 -12.18
CA ALA A 429 2.75 -10.69 -11.36
C ALA A 429 3.93 -11.68 -11.49
N ARG A 430 4.56 -12.04 -10.37
CA ARG A 430 5.70 -12.98 -10.36
C ARG A 430 5.29 -14.43 -10.55
N ARG A 431 4.03 -14.72 -10.27
CA ARG A 431 3.40 -16.04 -10.36
C ARG A 431 1.95 -15.86 -10.76
N GLN A 432 1.27 -16.97 -10.96
CA GLN A 432 -0.15 -16.94 -11.17
C GLN A 432 -0.87 -16.60 -9.85
N PHE A 433 -1.80 -15.65 -9.93
CA PHE A 433 -2.81 -15.44 -8.90
C PHE A 433 -4.12 -16.04 -9.40
N VAL A 434 -4.80 -16.79 -8.54
CA VAL A 434 -6.07 -17.44 -8.86
C VAL A 434 -7.04 -17.17 -7.72
N TRP A 435 -8.20 -16.64 -8.06
CA TRP A 435 -9.36 -16.52 -7.20
C TRP A 435 -10.47 -17.40 -7.78
N THR A 436 -10.92 -18.38 -6.99
CA THR A 436 -12.02 -19.26 -7.41
C THR A 436 -13.36 -18.53 -7.28
N ALA A 437 -14.29 -18.82 -8.19
CA ALA A 437 -15.65 -18.31 -8.10
C ALA A 437 -16.26 -18.56 -6.71
N GLY A 438 -16.97 -17.56 -6.18
CA GLY A 438 -17.58 -17.60 -4.84
C GLY A 438 -16.65 -17.24 -3.67
N GLN A 439 -15.33 -17.15 -3.86
CA GLN A 439 -14.41 -16.90 -2.73
C GLN A 439 -14.21 -15.43 -2.38
N ARG A 440 -14.10 -14.57 -3.40
CA ARG A 440 -13.82 -13.14 -3.22
C ARG A 440 -14.68 -12.31 -4.16
N THR A 441 -15.16 -11.17 -3.65
CA THR A 441 -15.86 -10.18 -4.47
C THR A 441 -14.90 -9.48 -5.42
N VAL A 442 -15.40 -8.89 -6.51
CA VAL A 442 -14.59 -8.02 -7.38
C VAL A 442 -13.88 -6.93 -6.58
N PHE A 443 -14.57 -6.30 -5.62
CA PHE A 443 -13.99 -5.28 -4.74
C PHE A 443 -12.77 -5.81 -3.94
N ALA A 444 -12.90 -7.00 -3.34
CA ALA A 444 -11.81 -7.60 -2.57
C ALA A 444 -10.60 -7.98 -3.45
N ILE A 445 -10.85 -8.44 -4.69
CA ILE A 445 -9.77 -8.72 -5.64
C ILE A 445 -9.07 -7.43 -6.06
N LEU A 446 -9.82 -6.35 -6.34
CA LEU A 446 -9.24 -5.04 -6.62
C LEU A 446 -8.37 -4.55 -5.46
N GLN A 447 -8.85 -4.66 -4.21
CA GLN A 447 -8.04 -4.33 -3.02
C GLN A 447 -6.70 -5.06 -2.99
N ALA A 448 -6.72 -6.38 -3.24
CA ALA A 448 -5.50 -7.18 -3.26
C ALA A 448 -4.54 -6.74 -4.38
N LEU A 449 -5.03 -6.45 -5.59
CA LEU A 449 -4.18 -6.03 -6.72
C LEU A 449 -3.57 -4.65 -6.52
N PHE A 450 -4.34 -3.68 -6.04
CA PHE A 450 -3.80 -2.35 -5.71
C PHE A 450 -2.77 -2.42 -4.58
N ALA A 451 -3.02 -3.25 -3.56
CA ALA A 451 -2.06 -3.46 -2.48
C ALA A 451 -0.72 -3.98 -3.00
N ARG A 452 -0.68 -4.87 -4.01
CA ARG A 452 0.58 -5.34 -4.63
C ARG A 452 1.42 -4.23 -5.24
N ALA A 453 0.80 -3.18 -5.76
CA ALA A 453 1.46 -1.96 -6.24
C ALA A 453 1.83 -0.96 -5.11
N GLY A 454 1.50 -1.28 -3.86
CA GLY A 454 1.69 -0.42 -2.68
C GLY A 454 0.62 0.65 -2.52
N LEU A 455 -0.54 0.50 -3.18
CA LEU A 455 -1.60 1.49 -3.20
C LEU A 455 -2.77 1.05 -2.31
N ARG A 456 -3.32 2.00 -1.55
CA ARG A 456 -4.55 1.76 -0.79
C ARG A 456 -5.77 1.95 -1.69
N PHE A 457 -6.54 0.88 -1.85
CA PHE A 457 -7.82 0.90 -2.57
C PHE A 457 -9.00 0.80 -1.60
N THR A 458 -9.98 1.70 -1.75
CA THR A 458 -11.22 1.74 -0.97
C THR A 458 -12.36 2.25 -1.85
N ALA A 459 -13.54 2.58 -1.30
CA ALA A 459 -14.66 3.13 -2.05
C ALA A 459 -15.12 4.48 -1.48
N ARG A 460 -15.58 5.36 -2.37
CA ARG A 460 -16.45 6.51 -2.02
C ARG A 460 -17.91 6.16 -2.25
N SER A 461 -18.19 5.47 -3.35
CA SER A 461 -19.42 4.77 -3.62
C SER A 461 -19.08 3.49 -4.38
N PHE A 462 -19.99 2.52 -4.42
CA PHE A 462 -19.74 1.29 -5.15
C PHE A 462 -21.07 0.67 -5.58
N SER A 463 -21.04 -0.03 -6.70
CA SER A 463 -22.21 -0.73 -7.20
C SER A 463 -22.49 -2.01 -6.44
N TRP A 464 -23.73 -2.47 -6.58
CA TRP A 464 -24.13 -3.77 -6.06
C TRP A 464 -23.24 -4.90 -6.61
N LEU A 465 -22.82 -4.84 -7.88
CA LEU A 465 -21.96 -5.86 -8.49
C LEU A 465 -20.56 -5.88 -7.85
N ALA A 466 -19.99 -4.72 -7.50
CA ALA A 466 -18.67 -4.68 -6.85
C ALA A 466 -18.64 -5.48 -5.54
N ALA A 467 -19.73 -5.45 -4.78
CA ALA A 467 -19.88 -6.14 -3.50
C ALA A 467 -20.49 -7.55 -3.59
N ASN A 468 -21.14 -7.92 -4.70
CA ASN A 468 -21.91 -9.18 -4.80
C ASN A 468 -21.56 -10.06 -6.01
N LEU A 469 -20.67 -9.63 -6.90
CA LEU A 469 -20.11 -10.47 -7.95
C LEU A 469 -18.85 -11.15 -7.41
N TYR A 470 -18.84 -12.49 -7.39
CA TYR A 470 -17.74 -13.32 -6.91
C TYR A 470 -17.13 -14.11 -8.08
N PRO A 471 -16.34 -13.46 -8.95
CA PRO A 471 -15.89 -14.06 -10.19
C PRO A 471 -14.81 -15.12 -9.95
N ALA A 472 -14.69 -16.06 -10.90
CA ALA A 472 -13.40 -16.71 -11.10
C ALA A 472 -12.48 -15.72 -11.80
N PHE A 473 -11.29 -15.47 -11.24
CA PHE A 473 -10.35 -14.52 -11.81
C PHE A 473 -8.92 -15.01 -11.69
N SER A 474 -8.10 -14.75 -12.71
CA SER A 474 -6.68 -15.05 -12.68
C SER A 474 -5.83 -13.94 -13.29
N VAL A 475 -4.67 -13.76 -12.70
CA VAL A 475 -3.59 -12.92 -13.22
C VAL A 475 -2.42 -13.83 -13.56
N GLN A 476 -1.98 -13.77 -14.80
CA GLN A 476 -0.91 -14.65 -15.29
C GLN A 476 0.47 -14.12 -14.90
N PRO A 477 1.49 -14.98 -14.75
CA PRO A 477 2.86 -14.53 -14.61
C PRO A 477 3.25 -13.54 -15.72
N GLY A 478 3.89 -12.43 -15.36
CA GLY A 478 4.26 -11.36 -16.30
C GLY A 478 3.11 -10.44 -16.72
N GLU A 479 1.86 -10.71 -16.34
CA GLU A 479 0.74 -9.79 -16.57
C GLU A 479 0.90 -8.53 -15.72
N SER A 480 0.54 -7.37 -16.28
CA SER A 480 0.56 -6.11 -15.55
C SER A 480 -0.62 -5.97 -14.59
N GLY A 481 -0.40 -5.30 -13.45
CA GLY A 481 -1.50 -4.93 -12.56
C GLY A 481 -2.57 -4.10 -13.25
N LEU A 482 -2.15 -3.18 -14.11
CA LEU A 482 -3.07 -2.33 -14.85
C LEU A 482 -3.99 -3.14 -15.77
N LEU A 483 -3.46 -4.17 -16.46
CA LEU A 483 -4.26 -5.04 -17.31
C LEU A 483 -5.26 -5.85 -16.48
N ALA A 484 -4.82 -6.43 -15.37
CA ALA A 484 -5.68 -7.17 -14.44
C ALA A 484 -6.81 -6.29 -13.88
N VAL A 485 -6.49 -5.07 -13.43
CA VAL A 485 -7.47 -4.10 -12.90
C VAL A 485 -8.45 -3.66 -13.98
N ARG A 486 -7.99 -3.43 -15.22
CA ARG A 486 -8.88 -3.13 -16.37
C ARG A 486 -9.87 -4.26 -16.63
N ARG A 487 -9.40 -5.52 -16.62
CA ARG A 487 -10.25 -6.71 -16.81
C ARG A 487 -11.31 -6.83 -15.71
N LEU A 488 -10.97 -6.53 -14.45
CA LEU A 488 -11.93 -6.57 -13.34
C LEU A 488 -12.92 -5.41 -13.37
N LEU A 489 -12.45 -4.18 -13.59
CA LEU A 489 -13.33 -3.01 -13.69
C LEU A 489 -14.24 -3.10 -14.92
N ALA A 490 -13.80 -3.80 -15.98
CA ALA A 490 -14.66 -4.07 -17.13
C ALA A 490 -15.94 -4.81 -16.71
N LEU A 491 -15.91 -5.68 -15.69
CA LEU A 491 -17.07 -6.41 -15.15
C LEU A 491 -18.07 -5.51 -14.40
N LEU A 492 -17.67 -4.30 -14.01
CA LEU A 492 -18.42 -3.42 -13.14
C LEU A 492 -18.94 -2.16 -13.86
N PRO A 493 -20.04 -1.55 -13.40
CA PRO A 493 -20.39 -0.16 -13.76
C PRO A 493 -19.44 0.86 -13.13
N ASP A 494 -18.67 0.43 -12.14
CA ASP A 494 -17.81 1.29 -11.34
C ASP A 494 -16.57 1.77 -12.10
N VAL A 495 -16.06 2.91 -11.65
CA VAL A 495 -14.81 3.51 -12.09
C VAL A 495 -13.89 3.70 -10.90
N ALA A 496 -12.60 3.81 -11.16
CA ALA A 496 -11.60 4.10 -10.15
C ALA A 496 -11.09 5.53 -10.28
N LEU A 497 -11.05 6.22 -9.16
CA LEU A 497 -10.66 7.61 -8.97
C LEU A 497 -9.39 7.69 -8.16
N LEU A 498 -8.58 8.72 -8.40
CA LEU A 498 -7.39 9.00 -7.63
C LEU A 498 -7.68 10.14 -6.65
N GLY A 499 -7.18 10.05 -5.42
CA GLY A 499 -7.26 11.16 -4.46
C GLY A 499 -6.15 11.05 -3.43
N GLY A 500 -5.24 12.03 -3.41
CA GLY A 500 -4.00 11.91 -2.64
C GLY A 500 -3.25 10.62 -3.02
N PRO A 501 -2.77 9.83 -2.03
CA PRO A 501 -2.13 8.55 -2.28
C PRO A 501 -3.11 7.37 -2.43
N TYR A 502 -4.43 7.61 -2.35
CA TYR A 502 -5.46 6.58 -2.37
C TYR A 502 -6.08 6.41 -3.75
N VAL A 503 -6.65 5.23 -3.96
CA VAL A 503 -7.55 4.93 -5.08
C VAL A 503 -8.93 4.61 -4.54
N TYR A 504 -9.96 5.22 -5.12
CA TYR A 504 -11.34 5.06 -4.71
C TYR A 504 -12.18 4.46 -5.82
N LEU A 505 -13.00 3.47 -5.50
CA LEU A 505 -14.12 3.08 -6.35
C LEU A 505 -15.24 4.13 -6.25
N LYS A 506 -15.89 4.39 -7.39
CA LYS A 506 -17.13 5.17 -7.52
C LYS A 506 -18.03 4.47 -8.53
N GLU A 507 -19.32 4.38 -8.25
CA GLU A 507 -20.35 4.07 -9.26
C GLU A 507 -20.88 5.40 -9.85
N PRO A 508 -20.60 5.73 -11.12
CA PRO A 508 -21.25 6.86 -11.78
C PRO A 508 -22.71 6.50 -12.08
N ARG A 509 -23.66 7.30 -11.59
CA ARG A 509 -25.10 7.08 -11.83
C ARG A 509 -25.69 8.21 -12.67
N GLU A 510 -26.62 7.87 -13.56
CA GLU A 510 -27.31 8.82 -14.46
C GLU A 510 -28.15 9.86 -13.68
N ASP A 511 -28.57 9.52 -12.46
CA ASP A 511 -29.37 10.37 -11.56
C ASP A 511 -28.51 11.24 -10.63
N GLU A 512 -27.19 11.27 -10.79
CA GLU A 512 -26.32 12.15 -10.00
C GLU A 512 -26.61 13.62 -10.33
N SER A 513 -27.04 14.38 -9.33
CA SER A 513 -27.27 15.81 -9.47
C SER A 513 -25.95 16.58 -9.68
N PRO A 514 -25.95 17.65 -10.49
CA PRO A 514 -24.81 18.54 -10.60
C PRO A 514 -24.41 19.13 -9.24
N ILE A 515 -23.13 19.08 -8.92
CA ILE A 515 -22.57 19.57 -7.65
C ILE A 515 -21.81 20.90 -7.80
N TYR A 516 -21.63 21.35 -9.04
CA TYR A 516 -20.98 22.61 -9.37
C TYR A 516 -21.54 23.19 -10.67
N ALA A 517 -21.39 24.48 -10.90
CA ALA A 517 -21.84 25.16 -12.11
C ALA A 517 -20.73 26.03 -12.71
N TYR A 518 -20.51 25.88 -14.02
CA TYR A 518 -19.68 26.75 -14.86
C TYR A 518 -20.57 27.69 -15.67
N GLY A 519 -20.07 28.90 -15.91
CA GLY A 519 -20.82 29.97 -16.58
C GLY A 519 -20.72 31.30 -15.80
N PRO A 520 -21.83 31.94 -15.40
CA PRO A 520 -21.80 33.26 -14.76
C PRO A 520 -20.98 33.35 -13.47
N GLN A 521 -20.98 32.30 -12.64
CA GLN A 521 -20.29 32.28 -11.33
C GLN A 521 -18.85 31.78 -11.42
N HIS A 522 -18.53 30.99 -12.44
CA HIS A 522 -17.19 30.48 -12.69
C HIS A 522 -16.99 30.52 -14.21
N PRO A 523 -16.26 31.53 -14.73
CA PRO A 523 -16.30 31.87 -16.14
C PRO A 523 -15.69 30.76 -17.01
N ILE A 524 -16.34 30.51 -18.14
CA ILE A 524 -15.84 29.67 -19.22
C ILE A 524 -15.00 30.56 -20.14
N ARG A 525 -13.76 30.16 -20.41
CA ARG A 525 -12.84 30.85 -21.34
C ARG A 525 -13.01 30.33 -22.77
N GLU A 526 -13.16 29.02 -22.90
CA GLU A 526 -13.37 28.34 -24.17
C GLU A 526 -14.32 27.16 -23.95
N GLY A 527 -15.30 27.00 -24.83
CA GLY A 527 -16.25 25.90 -24.83
C GLY A 527 -16.31 25.26 -26.21
N ARG A 528 -16.14 23.93 -26.27
CA ARG A 528 -16.36 23.13 -27.48
C ARG A 528 -17.28 21.98 -27.13
N TYR A 529 -18.40 21.84 -27.81
CA TYR A 529 -19.42 20.86 -27.43
C TYR A 529 -19.82 20.01 -28.63
N ARG A 530 -19.97 18.70 -28.39
CA ARG A 530 -20.26 17.72 -29.42
C ARG A 530 -21.34 16.75 -28.95
N SER A 531 -22.42 16.66 -29.72
CA SER A 531 -23.38 15.57 -29.60
C SER A 531 -23.02 14.47 -30.59
N ALA A 532 -22.89 13.24 -30.11
CA ALA A 532 -22.68 12.07 -30.96
C ALA A 532 -23.57 10.92 -30.49
N ALA A 533 -23.97 10.07 -31.45
CA ALA A 533 -24.74 8.88 -31.15
C ALA A 533 -23.86 7.83 -30.45
N PRO A 534 -24.36 7.14 -29.40
CA PRO A 534 -23.59 6.11 -28.71
C PRO A 534 -23.24 4.94 -29.61
N GLU A 535 -22.10 4.30 -29.34
CA GLU A 535 -21.65 3.13 -30.10
C GLU A 535 -22.59 1.94 -29.94
N ALA A 536 -23.27 1.83 -28.80
CA ALA A 536 -24.30 0.82 -28.52
C ALA A 536 -25.52 1.45 -27.85
N ASN A 537 -26.71 1.07 -28.30
CA ASN A 537 -28.00 1.47 -27.72
C ASN A 537 -28.90 0.25 -27.40
N ARG A 538 -28.38 -0.96 -27.65
CA ARG A 538 -28.95 -2.25 -27.26
C ARG A 538 -27.81 -3.15 -26.78
N VAL A 539 -27.97 -3.74 -25.60
CA VAL A 539 -26.96 -4.65 -25.02
C VAL A 539 -27.58 -6.00 -24.71
N GLN A 540 -26.97 -7.06 -25.23
CA GLN A 540 -27.27 -8.45 -24.89
C GLN A 540 -26.17 -9.04 -24.03
N VAL A 541 -26.55 -9.65 -22.91
CA VAL A 541 -25.62 -10.28 -21.97
C VAL A 541 -25.92 -11.77 -21.87
N PHE A 542 -24.90 -12.58 -22.16
CA PHE A 542 -24.93 -14.03 -22.07
C PHE A 542 -24.07 -14.49 -20.89
N GLY A 543 -24.70 -15.12 -19.90
CA GLY A 543 -24.06 -15.72 -18.73
C GLY A 543 -24.12 -17.24 -18.75
N GLN A 544 -23.92 -17.88 -17.58
CA GLN A 544 -24.07 -19.33 -17.46
C GLN A 544 -25.56 -19.72 -17.47
N GLY A 545 -26.06 -20.13 -18.63
CA GLY A 545 -27.47 -20.50 -18.81
C GLY A 545 -28.43 -19.32 -18.68
N ILE A 546 -27.92 -18.08 -18.79
CA ILE A 546 -28.67 -16.84 -18.60
C ILE A 546 -28.52 -15.95 -19.81
N PHE A 547 -29.61 -15.28 -20.15
CA PHE A 547 -29.67 -14.25 -21.17
C PHE A 547 -30.44 -13.05 -20.63
N TRP A 548 -29.93 -11.85 -20.88
CA TRP A 548 -30.64 -10.60 -20.63
C TRP A 548 -30.42 -9.64 -21.78
N GLU A 549 -31.39 -8.76 -21.99
CA GLU A 549 -31.33 -7.73 -23.02
C GLU A 549 -31.85 -6.40 -22.49
N GLU A 550 -31.12 -5.33 -22.80
CA GLU A 550 -31.45 -3.97 -22.37
C GLU A 550 -31.41 -3.00 -23.56
N PHE A 551 -32.30 -2.01 -23.55
CA PHE A 551 -32.53 -1.13 -24.70
C PHE A 551 -32.52 0.36 -24.30
N ARG A 552 -32.14 1.21 -25.26
CA ARG A 552 -32.38 2.65 -25.26
C ARG A 552 -33.31 2.99 -26.43
N TRP A 553 -34.61 2.76 -26.25
CA TRP A 553 -35.61 2.88 -27.31
C TRP A 553 -35.62 4.25 -28.00
N GLU A 554 -35.43 5.33 -27.25
CA GLU A 554 -35.35 6.68 -27.82
C GLU A 554 -34.14 6.84 -28.76
N GLU A 555 -32.97 6.35 -28.36
CA GLU A 555 -31.75 6.39 -29.17
C GLU A 555 -31.85 5.46 -30.40
N ILE A 556 -32.50 4.31 -30.25
CA ILE A 556 -32.82 3.40 -31.36
C ILE A 556 -33.74 4.10 -32.37
N GLY A 557 -34.74 4.85 -31.90
CA GLY A 557 -35.61 5.65 -32.76
C GLY A 557 -34.86 6.70 -33.58
N GLN A 558 -33.76 7.24 -33.03
CA GLN A 558 -32.94 8.27 -33.69
C GLN A 558 -31.84 7.70 -34.60
N THR A 559 -31.26 6.55 -34.24
CA THR A 559 -29.98 6.07 -34.82
C THR A 559 -30.00 4.61 -35.28
N TYR A 560 -31.18 3.99 -35.26
CA TYR A 560 -31.42 2.56 -35.45
C TYR A 560 -30.68 1.68 -34.43
N ASP A 561 -30.83 0.36 -34.56
CA ASP A 561 -30.22 -0.61 -33.65
C ASP A 561 -28.69 -0.60 -33.75
N ARG A 562 -28.03 -0.49 -32.61
CA ARG A 562 -26.59 -0.61 -32.43
C ARG A 562 -26.34 -1.62 -31.31
N LEU A 563 -26.27 -2.89 -31.73
CA LEU A 563 -26.17 -4.03 -30.83
C LEU A 563 -24.74 -4.24 -30.32
N LEU A 564 -24.61 -4.37 -29.00
CA LEU A 564 -23.44 -4.93 -28.33
C LEU A 564 -23.81 -6.26 -27.67
N GLN A 565 -23.02 -7.30 -27.94
CA GLN A 565 -23.16 -8.60 -27.30
C GLN A 565 -21.99 -8.86 -26.37
N LEU A 566 -22.29 -9.30 -25.15
CA LEU A 566 -21.32 -9.57 -24.10
C LEU A 566 -21.48 -10.99 -23.58
N HIS A 567 -20.37 -11.71 -23.49
CA HIS A 567 -20.32 -13.01 -22.84
C HIS A 567 -19.54 -12.89 -21.53
N ASP A 568 -20.18 -13.25 -20.41
CA ASP A 568 -19.56 -13.20 -19.08
C ASP A 568 -19.95 -14.45 -18.29
N ALA A 569 -19.03 -15.40 -18.26
CA ALA A 569 -19.19 -16.67 -17.56
C ALA A 569 -19.24 -16.53 -16.03
N ASN A 570 -19.06 -15.33 -15.46
CA ASN A 570 -19.22 -15.09 -14.03
C ASN A 570 -20.67 -14.78 -13.61
N LEU A 571 -21.57 -14.59 -14.57
CA LEU A 571 -22.97 -14.24 -14.30
C LEU A 571 -23.81 -15.52 -14.16
N THR A 572 -24.39 -15.69 -12.99
CA THR A 572 -25.18 -16.87 -12.59
C THR A 572 -26.60 -16.52 -12.14
N SER A 573 -27.03 -15.26 -12.31
CA SER A 573 -28.42 -14.86 -12.11
C SER A 573 -28.89 -13.80 -13.13
N GLY A 574 -30.21 -13.75 -13.37
CA GLY A 574 -30.83 -12.69 -14.19
C GLY A 574 -30.58 -11.28 -13.65
N THR A 575 -30.55 -11.10 -12.32
CA THR A 575 -30.23 -9.81 -11.69
C THR A 575 -28.83 -9.33 -12.02
N GLN A 576 -27.83 -10.23 -12.03
CA GLN A 576 -26.46 -9.89 -12.43
C GLN A 576 -26.40 -9.51 -13.92
N ALA A 577 -27.06 -10.28 -14.79
CA ALA A 577 -27.11 -10.02 -16.23
C ALA A 577 -27.81 -8.69 -16.56
N SER A 578 -28.92 -8.38 -15.90
CA SER A 578 -29.63 -7.10 -16.03
C SER A 578 -28.76 -5.92 -15.63
N ARG A 579 -28.11 -5.98 -14.45
CA ARG A 579 -27.22 -4.91 -14.00
C ARG A 579 -26.00 -4.74 -14.91
N ARG A 580 -25.48 -5.85 -15.45
CA ARG A 580 -24.39 -5.83 -16.45
C ARG A 580 -24.81 -5.12 -17.74
N ALA A 581 -25.99 -5.43 -18.27
CA ALA A 581 -26.49 -4.83 -19.49
C ALA A 581 -26.72 -3.31 -19.31
N LEU A 582 -27.35 -2.91 -18.21
CA LEU A 582 -27.57 -1.49 -17.88
C LEU A 582 -26.25 -0.72 -17.69
N ALA A 583 -25.27 -1.35 -17.04
CA ALA A 583 -23.94 -0.77 -16.82
C ALA A 583 -23.23 -0.44 -18.14
N GLU A 584 -23.35 -1.32 -19.12
CA GLU A 584 -22.66 -1.18 -20.40
C GLU A 584 -23.35 -0.14 -21.29
N LEU A 585 -24.69 -0.11 -21.31
CA LEU A 585 -25.42 1.00 -21.93
C LEU A 585 -24.98 2.34 -21.33
N ARG A 586 -24.97 2.47 -20.00
CA ARG A 586 -24.52 3.68 -19.31
C ARG A 586 -23.09 4.06 -19.72
N ARG A 587 -22.18 3.09 -19.80
CA ARG A 587 -20.78 3.33 -20.19
C ARG A 587 -20.69 3.95 -21.59
N HIS A 588 -21.46 3.42 -22.54
CA HIS A 588 -21.53 3.97 -23.91
C HIS A 588 -22.23 5.32 -23.95
N THR A 589 -23.28 5.55 -23.16
CA THR A 589 -23.94 6.85 -23.02
C THR A 589 -22.99 7.93 -22.48
N ILE A 590 -22.23 7.64 -21.41
CA ILE A 590 -21.27 8.61 -20.86
C ILE A 590 -20.17 8.93 -21.91
N ALA A 591 -19.82 7.98 -22.76
CA ALA A 591 -18.79 8.16 -23.80
C ALA A 591 -19.29 8.83 -25.09
N SER A 592 -20.60 8.93 -25.32
CA SER A 592 -21.17 9.31 -26.62
C SER A 592 -21.25 10.82 -26.87
N GLU A 593 -21.60 11.61 -25.85
CA GLU A 593 -21.46 13.06 -25.93
C GLU A 593 -20.10 13.50 -25.43
N GLY A 594 -19.56 14.50 -26.11
CA GLY A 594 -18.25 15.05 -25.82
C GLY A 594 -18.34 16.55 -25.62
N GLY A 595 -17.38 17.08 -24.90
CA GLY A 595 -17.16 18.51 -24.87
C GLY A 595 -15.86 18.82 -24.16
N GLU A 596 -15.42 20.04 -24.33
CA GLU A 596 -14.25 20.58 -23.70
C GLU A 596 -14.59 21.97 -23.15
N VAL A 597 -14.24 22.20 -21.89
CA VAL A 597 -14.35 23.50 -21.23
C VAL A 597 -12.99 23.89 -20.70
N THR A 598 -12.51 25.07 -21.05
CA THR A 598 -11.38 25.71 -20.39
C THR A 598 -11.91 26.76 -19.43
N ALA A 599 -11.53 26.68 -18.16
CA ALA A 599 -11.94 27.59 -17.10
C ALA A 599 -10.78 27.87 -16.12
N PRO A 600 -10.87 28.89 -15.26
CA PRO A 600 -10.01 28.96 -14.08
C PRO A 600 -10.04 27.64 -13.27
N VAL A 601 -8.99 27.39 -12.51
CA VAL A 601 -8.88 26.10 -11.79
C VAL A 601 -9.97 25.99 -10.73
N ASN A 602 -10.69 24.86 -10.76
CA ASN A 602 -11.60 24.46 -9.71
C ASN A 602 -10.87 23.52 -8.75
N CYS A 603 -10.53 24.02 -7.56
CA CYS A 603 -9.70 23.31 -6.59
C CYS A 603 -10.35 22.01 -6.08
N GLY A 604 -11.68 21.92 -6.13
CA GLY A 604 -12.43 20.78 -5.58
C GLY A 604 -12.86 19.75 -6.62
N LEU A 605 -12.72 20.04 -7.92
CA LEU A 605 -13.25 19.19 -8.97
C LEU A 605 -12.49 17.86 -9.08
N GLU A 606 -13.23 16.79 -9.31
CA GLU A 606 -12.71 15.43 -9.48
C GLU A 606 -13.22 14.78 -10.76
N LEU A 607 -12.46 13.79 -11.24
CA LEU A 607 -12.91 12.94 -12.34
C LEU A 607 -14.27 12.32 -12.00
N TYR A 608 -15.17 12.27 -12.98
CA TYR A 608 -16.56 11.81 -12.87
C TYR A 608 -17.47 12.62 -11.94
N ASP A 609 -17.11 13.83 -11.51
CA ASP A 609 -18.09 14.76 -10.95
C ASP A 609 -19.10 15.21 -12.02
N VAL A 610 -20.34 15.49 -11.61
CA VAL A 610 -21.37 16.06 -12.47
C VAL A 610 -21.44 17.57 -12.23
N VAL A 611 -21.39 18.36 -13.30
CA VAL A 611 -21.43 19.82 -13.26
C VAL A 611 -22.47 20.34 -14.24
N THR A 612 -23.03 21.51 -13.97
CA THR A 612 -23.84 22.23 -14.95
C THR A 612 -22.92 23.13 -15.78
N VAL A 613 -23.10 23.13 -17.09
CA VAL A 613 -22.40 24.03 -18.00
C VAL A 613 -23.41 24.98 -18.63
N ASP A 614 -23.27 26.26 -18.31
CA ASP A 614 -24.04 27.35 -18.90
C ASP A 614 -23.08 28.30 -19.63
N ASP A 615 -22.96 28.11 -20.94
CA ASP A 615 -22.04 28.87 -21.77
C ASP A 615 -22.73 30.15 -22.27
N PRO A 616 -22.29 31.36 -21.86
CA PRO A 616 -22.95 32.60 -22.29
C PRO A 616 -22.96 32.80 -23.81
N ALA A 617 -22.05 32.18 -24.55
CA ALA A 617 -21.95 32.31 -26.00
C ALA A 617 -22.81 31.29 -26.76
N LEU A 618 -23.05 30.10 -26.17
CA LEU A 618 -23.71 28.97 -26.85
C LEU A 618 -25.01 28.52 -26.18
N GLY A 619 -25.36 29.10 -25.03
CA GLY A 619 -26.53 28.76 -24.23
C GLY A 619 -26.29 27.61 -23.24
N PRO A 620 -27.32 27.28 -22.44
CA PRO A 620 -27.21 26.25 -21.42
C PRO A 620 -27.11 24.86 -22.04
N LEU A 621 -26.08 24.12 -21.65
CA LEU A 621 -25.92 22.71 -22.03
C LEU A 621 -26.52 21.76 -20.99
N GLY A 622 -26.70 22.24 -19.76
CA GLY A 622 -27.22 21.45 -18.65
C GLY A 622 -26.14 20.60 -17.99
N ALA A 623 -26.55 19.47 -17.42
CA ALA A 623 -25.65 18.58 -16.68
C ALA A 623 -24.64 17.88 -17.60
N ARG A 624 -23.38 17.82 -17.18
CA ARG A 624 -22.26 17.16 -17.85
C ARG A 624 -21.39 16.46 -16.83
N ARG A 625 -20.82 15.32 -17.20
CA ARG A 625 -19.90 14.55 -16.38
C ARG A 625 -18.46 14.83 -16.77
N VAL A 626 -17.60 15.09 -15.81
CA VAL A 626 -16.16 15.27 -16.03
C VAL A 626 -15.52 13.92 -16.38
N ARG A 627 -14.85 13.83 -17.53
CA ARG A 627 -14.21 12.62 -18.06
C ARG A 627 -12.70 12.73 -18.21
N GLY A 628 -12.15 13.92 -18.06
CA GLY A 628 -10.72 14.18 -18.03
C GLY A 628 -10.46 15.57 -17.46
N LEU A 629 -9.32 15.72 -16.80
CA LEU A 629 -8.86 16.99 -16.25
C LEU A 629 -7.43 17.22 -16.71
N THR A 630 -7.15 18.41 -17.24
CA THR A 630 -5.78 18.87 -17.49
C THR A 630 -5.59 20.21 -16.79
N LEU A 631 -4.73 20.24 -15.78
CA LEU A 631 -4.29 21.44 -15.11
C LEU A 631 -3.09 22.03 -15.85
N ARG A 632 -3.10 23.34 -16.07
CA ARG A 632 -1.97 24.09 -16.62
C ARG A 632 -1.66 25.29 -15.76
N TYR A 633 -0.40 25.40 -15.37
CA TYR A 633 0.19 26.54 -14.68
C TYR A 633 1.46 26.96 -15.41
N ASP A 634 1.59 28.26 -15.67
CA ASP A 634 2.81 28.86 -16.22
C ASP A 634 2.94 30.27 -15.65
N ALA A 635 3.87 30.44 -14.70
CA ALA A 635 4.09 31.70 -14.01
C ALA A 635 4.52 32.82 -14.98
N THR A 636 5.24 32.47 -16.04
CA THR A 636 5.77 33.45 -17.02
C THR A 636 4.70 33.98 -17.96
N LYS A 637 3.62 33.20 -18.17
CA LYS A 637 2.49 33.57 -19.03
C LYS A 637 1.25 34.00 -18.25
N GLY A 638 1.29 33.95 -16.91
CA GLY A 638 0.12 34.21 -16.07
C GLY A 638 -1.00 33.19 -16.27
N VAL A 639 -0.65 31.95 -16.63
CA VAL A 639 -1.63 30.88 -16.88
C VAL A 639 -1.87 30.11 -15.59
N TYR A 640 -3.13 30.00 -15.20
CA TYR A 640 -3.62 29.05 -14.22
C TYR A 640 -5.05 28.66 -14.59
N GLU A 641 -5.18 27.52 -15.27
CA GLU A 641 -6.44 27.09 -15.85
C GLU A 641 -6.57 25.57 -15.87
N GLN A 642 -7.80 25.12 -16.04
CA GLN A 642 -8.16 23.72 -16.11
C GLN A 642 -8.96 23.48 -17.38
N HIS A 643 -8.52 22.48 -18.15
CA HIS A 643 -9.23 21.96 -19.30
C HIS A 643 -9.99 20.69 -18.87
N LEU A 644 -11.30 20.70 -19.11
CA LEU A 644 -12.24 19.67 -18.70
C LEU A 644 -12.71 18.94 -19.95
N ALA A 645 -12.46 17.63 -20.04
CA ALA A 645 -13.19 16.79 -20.99
C ALA A 645 -14.54 16.42 -20.36
N LEU A 646 -15.62 16.56 -21.12
CA LEU A 646 -16.99 16.38 -20.67
C LEU A 646 -17.65 15.19 -21.38
N GLY A 647 -18.57 14.52 -20.68
CA GLY A 647 -19.47 13.50 -21.20
C GLY A 647 -20.91 13.69 -20.72
N ARG A 648 -21.81 12.80 -21.11
CA ARG A 648 -23.18 12.77 -20.57
C ARG A 648 -23.17 12.55 -19.05
N PRO A 649 -24.13 13.17 -18.33
CA PRO A 649 -24.30 12.96 -16.89
C PRO A 649 -24.53 11.49 -16.55
#